data_AF-A0A8G0L6P2-F1
#
_entry.id   AF-A0A8G0L6P2-F1
#
_cell.length_a   1.000
_cell.length_b   1.000
_cell.length_c   1.000
_cell.angle_alpha   90.00
_cell.angle_beta   90.00
_cell.angle_gamma   90.00
#
_symmetry.space_group_name_H-M   'P 1'
#
loop_
_entity.id
_entity.type
_entity.pdbx_description
1 polymer ?
#
loop_
_entity_poly.entity_id
_entity_poly.type
_entity_poly.pdbx_seq_one_letter_code
_entity_poly.pdbx_strand_id
1 'polypeptide(L)'
;MGLKQFNQDISASKAIEINGVSDIRKGDSDGEVVFTWSPNDDTSSLVIQILVLDVDSYPKSSSVMIFTESEHSMVDVSSLLERLSASLANKDVQTIIKAVAEKLLLKVEAGAEDDENAESDADSDDVLDSLDEEELESLYEDHMNEYSLSTTSARPRLDQPSSTPLSFARLKKDLNVARSAGISVGIYPRGPIREAEFFSLSLRANKLGIPEHALEAWGLEPRDYVVLLCKFSSHYPTLSELLNDDHWKPEFRFGKCSKPKPSMDTARLALKTLFDAVFGSQNTSNDKAKDTSGSFVPLYMSNSINMLMNDEFLALLKLRRSEGLSWDTAVNRLRLLAEGEFFRDAVACENTTMDIPVSENAIPSLSPDYALDQDKNFSLPMVAMQLALRRFARCTKYCMVCHRGLDDEFEALKPYVCHRTLCVYQFTTLGLGASIEHEIVSNPYVVDILISFFAAALGSPRSLRNFPVGLGLKSILIGDGSEAAVHTVAEACFYDKTIRFDPDVHARMYPKIKVGDLLMIVIGEEADIPVASLVNGHLERHVCKVTHIAAYSYTFEILSTLSTPLGVLPLPEDERPTEVSNTEVEWKEVTILQYTGDTDNLNETDRSVALAMILRRIPSVLDMRTYLLDNPSQRLPSWGRLDKDSLTLLQWIISSNRSLILQDDAVPNLFKPEEQPGDTESRIRVPPDPPNPPNPPNPHKVNGLQPHWMQFRFLQGTPERERLFMKEIMAVSQSQGEQSKFPTIFAWHGSSLQNWHSIIRTGLDFNTVQNGRSLGDGVYMSSDFTVSKGYCRKQPYAVETNWPNSLLKPFAAISICEVVNRCDEFVRTAPHYVVNQIEWIQCRYLFVSVDPTAEAIQEPFPTKPTETCTGYVPQQPTRALCASRDVKVQIPLSALPSNRRHLGKSKTTVSHREPGESLKTPEITYDSDHGDTDHEFLLDSEENHADDVVRRSIKRRSSSIASTDRRIHKLNTTAYAHRLPDENSVARFTTDFVPGSLDLESLPKLPAPSWASTSPTALKTLNRAIKEMHEIQRHEDLASLGWYVDFDKISNIFHWTVELHSFEVDLPLAKDMKEKGCTSIVLEFRFGANFPFSPPFVRVVRPRFLPFSRGGGGHVTMGGAICSEMLTNSGWSAAMTIEKVILQVRLGLVERDRPARLDPAKGTNDTIDYGIGEAIDAYQRAARLHGWQIPEDLATIGGSWITAATEGDA
;
A
#
# COMPACT_ATOMS: atom_id res chain seq x y z
N MET A 1 -28.03 -27.74 -15.59
CA MET A 1 -28.51 -29.14 -15.37
C MET A 1 -28.70 -29.43 -13.88
N GLY A 2 -27.92 -28.80 -12.99
CA GLY A 2 -28.01 -28.99 -11.54
C GLY A 2 -29.38 -28.70 -10.93
N LEU A 3 -30.10 -27.64 -11.32
CA LEU A 3 -31.44 -27.33 -10.78
C LEU A 3 -32.47 -28.45 -11.01
N LYS A 4 -32.41 -29.16 -12.14
CA LYS A 4 -33.33 -30.29 -12.40
C LYS A 4 -32.99 -31.48 -11.50
N GLN A 5 -31.70 -31.76 -11.29
CA GLN A 5 -31.25 -32.83 -10.40
C GLN A 5 -31.57 -32.51 -8.95
N PHE A 6 -31.36 -31.26 -8.52
CA PHE A 6 -31.68 -30.77 -7.18
C PHE A 6 -33.17 -30.95 -6.84
N ASN A 7 -34.08 -30.58 -7.75
CA ASN A 7 -35.52 -30.79 -7.53
C ASN A 7 -35.91 -32.28 -7.53
N GLN A 8 -35.20 -33.13 -8.28
CA GLN A 8 -35.41 -34.58 -8.24
C GLN A 8 -34.97 -35.17 -6.89
N ASP A 9 -33.84 -34.73 -6.35
CA ASP A 9 -33.31 -35.22 -5.07
C ASP A 9 -34.18 -34.77 -3.88
N ILE A 10 -34.80 -33.57 -3.94
CA ILE A 10 -35.83 -33.15 -2.97
C ILE A 10 -37.04 -34.07 -3.02
N SER A 11 -37.51 -34.40 -4.23
CA SER A 11 -38.66 -35.29 -4.38
C SER A 11 -38.37 -36.73 -3.93
N ALA A 12 -37.13 -37.20 -4.11
CA ALA A 12 -36.67 -38.48 -3.60
C ALA A 12 -36.54 -38.50 -2.07
N SER A 13 -36.08 -37.39 -1.48
CA SER A 13 -35.94 -37.24 -0.02
C SER A 13 -37.29 -37.28 0.70
N LYS A 14 -38.38 -36.85 0.06
CA LYS A 14 -39.76 -36.97 0.60
C LYS A 14 -40.27 -38.39 0.71
N ALA A 15 -39.69 -39.34 -0.04
CA ALA A 15 -40.13 -40.73 -0.07
C ALA A 15 -39.42 -41.61 0.97
N ILE A 16 -38.43 -41.06 1.69
CA ILE A 16 -37.56 -41.80 2.61
C ILE A 16 -37.85 -41.33 4.03
N GLU A 17 -38.22 -42.27 4.90
CA GLU A 17 -38.41 -41.99 6.31
C GLU A 17 -37.04 -41.83 6.99
N ILE A 18 -36.73 -40.61 7.44
CA ILE A 18 -35.53 -40.26 8.20
C ILE A 18 -35.97 -39.93 9.62
N ASN A 19 -35.34 -40.56 10.61
CA ASN A 19 -35.75 -40.47 12.00
C ASN A 19 -35.67 -39.02 12.52
N GLY A 20 -36.75 -38.54 13.14
CA GLY A 20 -36.87 -37.18 13.63
C GLY A 20 -37.02 -36.09 12.57
N VAL A 21 -37.18 -36.39 11.27
CA VAL A 21 -37.36 -35.39 10.20
C VAL A 21 -38.78 -35.43 9.63
N SER A 22 -39.42 -34.26 9.52
CA SER A 22 -40.75 -34.06 8.96
C SER A 22 -40.83 -32.79 8.09
N ASP A 23 -41.88 -32.66 7.26
CA ASP A 23 -42.17 -31.47 6.43
C ASP A 23 -41.03 -30.96 5.51
N ILE A 24 -40.41 -31.87 4.75
CA ILE A 24 -39.41 -31.51 3.73
C ILE A 24 -40.09 -30.75 2.58
N ARG A 25 -39.72 -29.50 2.33
CA ARG A 25 -40.26 -28.66 1.24
C ARG A 25 -39.18 -27.81 0.57
N LYS A 26 -39.49 -27.28 -0.62
CA LYS A 26 -38.61 -26.31 -1.30
C LYS A 26 -38.76 -24.95 -0.61
N GLY A 27 -37.65 -24.25 -0.39
CA GLY A 27 -37.61 -22.89 0.16
C GLY A 27 -37.96 -21.81 -0.86
N ASP A 28 -37.80 -20.55 -0.47
CA ASP A 28 -38.20 -19.37 -1.25
C ASP A 28 -37.17 -19.02 -2.34
N SER A 29 -35.92 -19.47 -2.18
CA SER A 29 -34.85 -19.32 -3.18
C SER A 29 -34.67 -20.57 -4.06
N ASP A 30 -34.18 -20.36 -5.30
CA ASP A 30 -33.68 -21.47 -6.12
C ASP A 30 -32.43 -22.06 -5.46
N GLY A 31 -32.44 -23.35 -5.16
CA GLY A 31 -31.38 -24.03 -4.40
C GLY A 31 -31.65 -24.26 -2.92
N GLU A 32 -32.85 -23.94 -2.43
CA GLU A 32 -33.19 -24.02 -1.01
C GLU A 32 -34.13 -25.19 -0.66
N VAL A 33 -33.85 -25.86 0.46
CA VAL A 33 -34.66 -26.93 1.05
C VAL A 33 -34.89 -26.65 2.52
N VAL A 34 -36.13 -26.79 2.98
CA VAL A 34 -36.53 -26.61 4.37
C VAL A 34 -37.10 -27.91 4.89
N PHE A 35 -36.71 -28.33 6.09
CA PHE A 35 -37.31 -29.47 6.79
C PHE A 35 -37.40 -29.19 8.29
N THR A 36 -38.32 -29.87 8.96
CA THR A 36 -38.53 -29.75 10.39
C THR A 36 -37.92 -30.96 11.10
N TRP A 37 -37.14 -30.74 12.15
CA TRP A 37 -36.53 -31.77 12.95
C TRP A 37 -37.11 -31.78 14.37
N SER A 38 -37.54 -32.95 14.85
CA SER A 38 -38.11 -33.17 16.17
C SER A 38 -37.72 -34.57 16.67
N PRO A 39 -36.86 -34.69 17.70
CA PRO A 39 -36.38 -35.99 18.17
C PRO A 39 -37.45 -36.81 18.88
N ASN A 40 -38.39 -36.17 19.60
CA ASN A 40 -39.58 -36.79 20.24
C ASN A 40 -40.80 -35.85 20.16
N ASP A 41 -42.02 -36.40 20.24
CA ASP A 41 -43.30 -35.64 20.14
C ASP A 41 -43.48 -34.53 21.19
N ASP A 42 -42.73 -34.56 22.30
CA ASP A 42 -42.79 -33.57 23.40
C ASP A 42 -41.65 -32.52 23.37
N THR A 43 -40.76 -32.54 22.38
CA THR A 43 -39.65 -31.57 22.24
C THR A 43 -39.93 -30.48 21.20
N SER A 44 -39.41 -29.26 21.41
CA SER A 44 -39.60 -28.13 20.48
C SER A 44 -39.06 -28.46 19.09
N SER A 45 -39.94 -28.48 18.08
CA SER A 45 -39.59 -28.73 16.69
C SER A 45 -38.68 -27.62 16.13
N LEU A 46 -37.56 -28.00 15.52
CA LEU A 46 -36.60 -27.09 14.91
C LEU A 46 -36.79 -27.03 13.40
N VAL A 47 -36.95 -25.84 12.82
CA VAL A 47 -37.03 -25.67 11.37
C VAL A 47 -35.62 -25.44 10.82
N ILE A 48 -35.11 -26.37 10.02
CA ILE A 48 -33.76 -26.32 9.43
C ILE A 48 -33.86 -26.02 7.94
N GLN A 49 -33.07 -25.05 7.50
CA GLN A 49 -32.97 -24.60 6.12
C GLN A 49 -31.59 -24.94 5.55
N ILE A 50 -31.56 -25.52 4.36
CA ILE A 50 -30.37 -25.87 3.60
C ILE A 50 -30.39 -25.05 2.32
N LEU A 51 -29.36 -24.23 2.10
CA LEU A 51 -29.18 -23.44 0.90
C LEU A 51 -27.94 -23.92 0.12
N VAL A 52 -28.17 -24.33 -1.13
CA VAL A 52 -27.11 -24.59 -2.10
C VAL A 52 -26.77 -23.29 -2.83
N LEU A 53 -25.55 -22.78 -2.62
CA LEU A 53 -25.13 -21.46 -3.11
C LEU A 53 -24.87 -21.43 -4.64
N ASP A 54 -24.53 -22.57 -5.24
CA ASP A 54 -24.36 -22.73 -6.68
C ASP A 54 -25.16 -23.93 -7.19
N VAL A 55 -26.38 -23.65 -7.64
CA VAL A 55 -27.37 -24.66 -8.03
C VAL A 55 -27.09 -25.26 -9.42
N ASP A 56 -26.31 -24.56 -10.25
CA ASP A 56 -25.99 -25.04 -11.61
C ASP A 56 -24.93 -26.13 -11.60
N SER A 57 -24.04 -26.07 -10.61
CA SER A 57 -22.94 -26.98 -10.31
C SER A 57 -23.30 -28.19 -9.43
N TYR A 58 -24.54 -28.24 -8.93
CA TYR A 58 -25.02 -29.32 -8.06
C TYR A 58 -25.07 -30.69 -8.76
N PRO A 59 -24.60 -31.80 -8.13
CA PRO A 59 -24.05 -31.90 -6.77
C PRO A 59 -22.50 -31.91 -6.67
N LYS A 60 -21.75 -31.80 -7.77
CA LYS A 60 -20.30 -32.11 -7.80
C LYS A 60 -19.37 -30.98 -7.36
N SER A 61 -19.85 -29.74 -7.33
CA SER A 61 -19.09 -28.56 -6.90
C SER A 61 -19.98 -27.51 -6.23
N SER A 62 -20.91 -27.96 -5.38
CA SER A 62 -21.86 -27.11 -4.68
C SER A 62 -21.47 -26.87 -3.22
N SER A 63 -21.26 -25.60 -2.86
CA SER A 63 -21.15 -25.16 -1.48
C SER A 63 -22.54 -25.08 -0.84
N VAL A 64 -22.67 -25.61 0.38
CA VAL A 64 -23.93 -25.75 1.10
C VAL A 64 -23.85 -24.94 2.39
N MET A 65 -24.92 -24.23 2.72
CA MET A 65 -25.09 -23.53 3.99
C MET A 65 -26.33 -24.09 4.70
N ILE A 66 -26.20 -24.41 5.98
CA ILE A 66 -27.26 -25.02 6.79
C ILE A 66 -27.47 -24.13 8.02
N PHE A 67 -28.71 -23.70 8.24
CA PHE A 67 -29.05 -22.79 9.33
C PHE A 67 -30.49 -23.02 9.80
N THR A 68 -30.89 -22.39 10.89
CA THR A 68 -32.24 -22.50 11.46
C THR A 68 -32.74 -21.11 11.87
N GLU A 69 -34.02 -20.85 11.63
CA GLU A 69 -34.69 -19.59 12.02
C GLU A 69 -35.43 -19.71 13.36
N SER A 70 -35.40 -20.88 14.01
CA SER A 70 -36.13 -21.11 15.26
C SER A 70 -35.36 -20.54 16.46
N GLU A 71 -35.94 -19.57 17.18
CA GLU A 71 -35.35 -18.97 18.39
C GLU A 71 -35.56 -19.86 19.62
N HIS A 72 -34.65 -20.80 19.90
CA HIS A 72 -34.74 -21.65 21.10
C HIS A 72 -33.42 -21.74 21.91
N SER A 73 -33.57 -21.91 23.22
CA SER A 73 -32.57 -21.72 24.29
C SER A 73 -31.72 -22.96 24.63
N MET A 74 -31.48 -23.87 23.68
CA MET A 74 -30.58 -25.03 23.89
C MET A 74 -29.25 -24.84 23.17
N VAL A 75 -28.20 -25.38 23.81
CA VAL A 75 -26.78 -25.16 23.52
C VAL A 75 -26.42 -25.32 22.04
N ASP A 76 -25.89 -24.24 21.46
CA ASP A 76 -24.95 -24.20 20.34
C ASP A 76 -25.29 -25.11 19.14
N VAL A 77 -26.57 -25.09 18.72
CA VAL A 77 -27.07 -25.78 17.52
C VAL A 77 -26.60 -25.05 16.26
N SER A 78 -26.60 -23.70 16.27
CA SER A 78 -26.15 -22.88 15.14
C SER A 78 -24.68 -23.14 14.78
N SER A 79 -23.77 -23.24 15.78
CA SER A 79 -22.35 -23.54 15.53
C SER A 79 -22.12 -24.97 15.00
N LEU A 80 -23.00 -25.91 15.35
CA LEU A 80 -22.95 -27.27 14.82
C LEU A 80 -23.37 -27.30 13.35
N LEU A 81 -24.47 -26.63 13.00
CA LEU A 81 -24.96 -26.53 11.63
C LEU A 81 -23.97 -25.80 10.72
N GLU A 82 -23.31 -24.75 11.23
CA GLU A 82 -22.23 -24.06 10.51
C GLU A 82 -21.01 -24.96 10.25
N ARG A 83 -20.58 -25.77 11.22
CA ARG A 83 -19.49 -26.74 11.02
C ARG A 83 -19.86 -27.85 10.02
N LEU A 84 -21.09 -28.34 10.08
CA LEU A 84 -21.59 -29.36 9.16
C LEU A 84 -21.70 -28.85 7.72
N SER A 85 -21.99 -27.56 7.54
CA SER A 85 -22.06 -26.91 6.21
C SER A 85 -20.76 -27.11 5.39
N ALA A 86 -19.60 -27.00 6.04
CA ALA A 86 -18.30 -27.21 5.38
C ALA A 86 -18.00 -28.69 5.06
N SER A 87 -18.42 -29.62 5.94
CA SER A 87 -18.15 -31.06 5.78
C SER A 87 -19.11 -31.76 4.81
N LEU A 88 -20.26 -31.13 4.52
CA LEU A 88 -21.32 -31.69 3.68
C LEU A 88 -21.37 -31.06 2.28
N ALA A 89 -20.37 -30.26 1.91
CA ALA A 89 -20.19 -29.76 0.56
C ALA A 89 -20.04 -30.91 -0.46
N ASN A 90 -20.55 -30.70 -1.67
CA ASN A 90 -20.54 -31.66 -2.78
C ASN A 90 -21.30 -32.99 -2.54
N LYS A 91 -22.25 -33.00 -1.61
CA LYS A 91 -23.15 -34.14 -1.36
C LYS A 91 -24.56 -33.83 -1.86
N ASP A 92 -25.35 -34.90 -2.07
CA ASP A 92 -26.76 -34.74 -2.41
C ASP A 92 -27.59 -34.29 -1.19
N VAL A 93 -28.71 -33.61 -1.45
CA VAL A 93 -29.63 -33.08 -0.43
C VAL A 93 -30.08 -34.16 0.55
N GLN A 94 -30.28 -35.38 0.07
CA GLN A 94 -30.75 -36.50 0.88
C GLN A 94 -29.71 -36.92 1.94
N THR A 95 -28.45 -37.02 1.53
CA THR A 95 -27.32 -37.34 2.41
C THR A 95 -27.08 -36.21 3.40
N ILE A 96 -27.29 -34.97 2.98
CA ILE A 96 -27.17 -33.79 3.84
C ILE A 96 -28.23 -33.82 4.95
N ILE A 97 -29.50 -34.02 4.60
CA ILE A 97 -30.61 -34.09 5.58
C ILE A 97 -30.36 -35.22 6.59
N LYS A 98 -29.96 -36.41 6.13
CA LYS A 98 -29.70 -37.56 6.99
C LYS A 98 -28.54 -37.31 7.96
N ALA A 99 -27.42 -36.78 7.47
CA ALA A 99 -26.24 -36.50 8.29
C ALA A 99 -26.51 -35.42 9.36
N VAL A 100 -27.33 -34.41 9.02
CA VAL A 100 -27.73 -33.36 9.98
C VAL A 100 -28.63 -33.95 11.07
N ALA A 101 -29.63 -34.76 10.71
CA ALA A 101 -30.53 -35.38 11.68
C ALA A 101 -29.80 -36.32 12.65
N GLU A 102 -28.89 -37.16 12.17
CA GLU A 102 -28.09 -38.08 13.00
C GLU A 102 -27.17 -37.34 13.98
N LYS A 103 -26.53 -36.26 13.54
CA LYS A 103 -25.63 -35.47 14.39
C LYS A 103 -26.36 -34.63 15.43
N LEU A 104 -27.58 -34.18 15.13
CA LEU A 104 -28.44 -33.51 16.10
C LEU A 104 -28.93 -34.49 17.17
N LEU A 105 -29.27 -35.72 16.78
CA LEU A 105 -29.70 -36.76 17.72
C LEU A 105 -28.59 -37.15 18.72
N LEU A 106 -27.38 -37.44 18.21
CA LEU A 106 -26.22 -37.80 19.06
C LEU A 106 -25.84 -36.72 20.08
N LYS A 107 -26.05 -35.44 19.74
CA LYS A 107 -25.72 -34.32 20.63
C LYS A 107 -26.79 -34.10 21.70
N VAL A 108 -28.04 -34.43 21.41
CA VAL A 108 -29.13 -34.42 22.40
C VAL A 108 -28.98 -35.59 23.38
N GLU A 109 -28.54 -36.76 22.90
CA GLU A 109 -28.25 -37.92 23.75
C GLU A 109 -27.06 -37.68 24.68
N ALA A 110 -25.96 -37.08 24.18
CA ALA A 110 -24.80 -36.74 24.99
C ALA A 110 -25.05 -35.64 26.04
N GLY A 111 -26.00 -34.73 25.79
CA GLY A 111 -26.37 -33.67 26.74
C GLY A 111 -27.27 -34.14 27.89
N ALA A 112 -27.79 -35.37 27.85
CA ALA A 112 -28.66 -35.92 28.88
C ALA A 112 -27.91 -36.65 30.03
N GLU A 113 -26.61 -36.89 29.88
CA GLU A 113 -25.80 -37.64 30.87
C GLU A 113 -24.94 -36.73 31.79
N ASP A 114 -24.86 -35.42 31.52
CA ASP A 114 -23.94 -34.50 32.21
C ASP A 114 -24.52 -33.80 33.48
N ASP A 115 -25.74 -34.14 33.94
CA ASP A 115 -26.41 -33.40 35.03
C ASP A 115 -26.40 -34.08 36.42
N GLU A 116 -25.69 -35.21 36.62
CA GLU A 116 -25.56 -35.82 37.95
C GLU A 116 -24.19 -36.50 38.20
N ASN A 117 -23.20 -35.74 38.70
CA ASN A 117 -22.32 -36.06 39.87
C ASN A 117 -20.95 -35.36 39.85
N ALA A 118 -20.45 -35.10 41.07
CA ALA A 118 -19.36 -34.20 41.42
C ALA A 118 -17.94 -34.80 41.42
N GLU A 119 -16.95 -33.90 41.28
CA GLU A 119 -15.57 -33.90 41.85
C GLU A 119 -14.55 -35.01 41.53
N SER A 120 -13.30 -34.53 41.36
CA SER A 120 -11.97 -35.15 41.65
C SER A 120 -11.13 -35.80 40.52
N ASP A 121 -9.88 -35.32 40.50
CA ASP A 121 -8.60 -35.97 40.20
C ASP A 121 -8.16 -36.43 38.78
N ALA A 122 -7.10 -35.73 38.34
CA ALA A 122 -5.78 -36.22 37.88
C ALA A 122 -5.66 -37.30 36.79
N ASP A 123 -4.77 -36.98 35.83
CA ASP A 123 -4.02 -37.82 34.90
C ASP A 123 -4.06 -39.35 35.12
N SER A 124 -4.51 -40.09 34.10
CA SER A 124 -3.93 -41.38 33.71
C SER A 124 -4.43 -41.83 32.33
N ASP A 125 -3.47 -42.27 31.52
CA ASP A 125 -3.63 -42.96 30.24
C ASP A 125 -4.38 -44.31 30.35
N ASP A 126 -4.98 -44.65 29.20
CA ASP A 126 -4.98 -45.97 28.54
C ASP A 126 -5.88 -47.15 28.99
N VAL A 127 -6.34 -47.81 27.90
CA VAL A 127 -6.76 -49.20 27.66
C VAL A 127 -8.22 -49.63 27.86
N LEU A 128 -8.87 -49.95 26.71
CA LEU A 128 -9.41 -51.26 26.27
C LEU A 128 -10.56 -50.92 25.29
N ASP A 129 -10.46 -51.00 23.96
CA ASP A 129 -9.95 -52.06 23.09
C ASP A 129 -10.23 -53.49 23.56
N SER A 130 -11.43 -53.97 23.23
CA SER A 130 -11.67 -55.34 22.74
C SER A 130 -13.18 -55.53 22.55
N LEU A 131 -13.62 -55.74 21.31
CA LEU A 131 -14.00 -57.07 20.84
C LEU A 131 -14.26 -57.03 19.33
N ASP A 132 -13.24 -57.49 18.62
CA ASP A 132 -13.21 -58.44 17.52
C ASP A 132 -14.20 -58.29 16.34
N GLU A 133 -13.56 -57.89 15.24
CA GLU A 133 -13.64 -58.51 13.93
C GLU A 133 -13.98 -60.01 13.96
N GLU A 134 -15.02 -60.40 13.22
CA GLU A 134 -15.06 -61.59 12.37
C GLU A 134 -16.50 -61.77 11.85
N GLU A 135 -16.94 -60.92 10.93
CA GLU A 135 -17.92 -61.37 9.94
C GLU A 135 -17.74 -60.59 8.63
N LEU A 136 -17.18 -61.30 7.63
CA LEU A 136 -17.19 -61.01 6.20
C LEU A 136 -15.94 -60.45 5.51
N GLU A 137 -14.75 -60.99 5.84
CA GLU A 137 -13.77 -61.33 4.80
C GLU A 137 -14.10 -62.72 4.21
N SER A 138 -14.82 -62.71 3.08
CA SER A 138 -14.61 -63.62 1.96
C SER A 138 -15.27 -62.93 0.77
N LEU A 139 -14.54 -62.40 -0.20
CA LEU A 139 -13.48 -63.05 -0.95
C LEU A 139 -12.44 -61.99 -1.41
N TYR A 140 -11.22 -62.03 -0.87
CA TYR A 140 -10.04 -62.61 -1.55
C TYR A 140 -8.77 -62.16 -0.83
N GLU A 141 -8.34 -63.04 0.06
CA GLU A 141 -7.02 -63.19 0.65
C GLU A 141 -5.92 -63.52 -0.41
N ASP A 142 -4.73 -62.94 -0.19
CA ASP A 142 -3.42 -63.60 -0.01
C ASP A 142 -2.93 -64.70 -0.99
N HIS A 143 -1.65 -64.85 -1.30
CA HIS A 143 -0.41 -64.08 -1.17
C HIS A 143 0.64 -64.86 -2.00
N MET A 144 1.69 -64.18 -2.48
CA MET A 144 3.07 -64.68 -2.64
C MET A 144 3.43 -65.80 -3.67
N ASN A 145 4.18 -65.37 -4.71
CA ASN A 145 5.36 -65.95 -5.42
C ASN A 145 5.47 -67.47 -5.67
N GLU A 146 5.84 -67.95 -6.88
CA GLU A 146 7.24 -67.91 -7.40
C GLU A 146 7.40 -68.20 -8.92
N TYR A 147 8.52 -67.72 -9.50
CA TYR A 147 9.27 -68.13 -10.72
C TYR A 147 8.78 -67.88 -12.18
N SER A 148 9.56 -67.04 -12.86
CA SER A 148 10.18 -67.11 -14.22
C SER A 148 9.50 -67.73 -15.47
N LEU A 149 9.69 -66.95 -16.57
CA LEU A 149 10.02 -67.30 -17.98
C LEU A 149 8.93 -67.34 -19.08
N SER A 150 8.90 -66.22 -19.83
CA SER A 150 9.08 -66.06 -21.30
C SER A 150 7.94 -66.26 -22.35
N THR A 151 7.79 -65.19 -23.16
CA THR A 151 7.71 -65.07 -24.65
C THR A 151 6.40 -65.09 -25.48
N THR A 152 6.27 -63.98 -26.23
CA THR A 152 5.78 -63.74 -27.62
C THR A 152 4.29 -63.52 -28.00
N SER A 153 4.03 -62.28 -28.47
CA SER A 153 3.02 -61.80 -29.46
C SER A 153 1.53 -61.93 -29.07
N ALA A 154 0.59 -61.05 -29.42
CA ALA A 154 0.50 -60.01 -30.44
C ALA A 154 -0.60 -59.01 -30.04
N ARG A 155 -0.61 -57.83 -30.69
CA ARG A 155 -1.69 -56.83 -30.65
C ARG A 155 -3.06 -57.46 -31.02
N PRO A 156 -4.17 -56.81 -30.64
CA PRO A 156 -4.82 -55.96 -31.64
C PRO A 156 -5.24 -54.58 -31.11
N ARG A 157 -5.11 -53.60 -32.01
CA ARG A 157 -5.59 -52.21 -31.89
C ARG A 157 -7.13 -52.17 -32.02
N LEU A 158 -7.79 -51.17 -31.42
CA LEU A 158 -8.81 -50.34 -32.08
C LEU A 158 -9.10 -49.03 -31.30
N ASP A 159 -8.54 -47.94 -31.84
CA ASP A 159 -9.00 -46.54 -31.97
C ASP A 159 -9.66 -45.76 -30.81
N GLN A 160 -8.87 -44.84 -30.25
CA GLN A 160 -9.30 -43.53 -29.72
C GLN A 160 -9.52 -42.53 -30.87
N PRO A 161 -10.47 -41.58 -30.77
CA PRO A 161 -10.32 -40.29 -31.41
C PRO A 161 -9.44 -39.37 -30.54
N SER A 162 -8.35 -38.94 -31.15
CA SER A 162 -7.30 -38.01 -30.70
C SER A 162 -7.73 -36.88 -29.74
N SER A 163 -7.11 -36.83 -28.56
CA SER A 163 -6.88 -35.60 -27.79
C SER A 163 -5.42 -35.16 -27.98
N THR A 164 -5.20 -33.90 -28.34
CA THR A 164 -3.89 -33.31 -28.61
C THR A 164 -3.04 -33.17 -27.33
N PRO A 165 -1.72 -33.48 -27.36
CA PRO A 165 -0.85 -33.38 -26.19
C PRO A 165 -0.55 -31.93 -25.78
N LEU A 166 -0.45 -31.69 -24.46
CA LEU A 166 -0.21 -30.40 -23.80
C LEU A 166 0.99 -29.59 -24.35
N SER A 167 0.85 -28.25 -24.37
CA SER A 167 1.76 -27.18 -24.88
C SER A 167 3.12 -27.03 -24.14
N PHE A 168 3.58 -28.04 -23.38
CA PHE A 168 4.85 -27.97 -22.63
C PHE A 168 6.09 -27.83 -23.51
N ALA A 169 6.05 -28.37 -24.73
CA ALA A 169 7.13 -28.20 -25.71
C ALA A 169 7.33 -26.73 -26.08
N ARG A 170 6.24 -25.94 -26.10
CA ARG A 170 6.30 -24.50 -26.38
C ARG A 170 6.89 -23.74 -25.19
N LEU A 171 6.41 -24.00 -23.98
CA LEU A 171 6.96 -23.37 -22.78
C LEU A 171 8.47 -23.67 -22.63
N LYS A 172 8.90 -24.91 -22.89
CA LYS A 172 10.32 -25.29 -22.92
C LYS A 172 11.12 -24.45 -23.92
N LYS A 173 10.58 -24.26 -25.13
CA LYS A 173 11.19 -23.43 -26.16
C LYS A 173 11.30 -21.97 -25.70
N ASP A 174 10.24 -21.41 -25.14
CA ASP A 174 10.20 -20.00 -24.71
C ASP A 174 11.16 -19.74 -23.54
N LEU A 175 11.29 -20.67 -22.59
CA LEU A 175 12.29 -20.62 -21.51
C LEU A 175 13.73 -20.75 -22.04
N ASN A 176 13.94 -21.54 -23.10
CA ASN A 176 15.24 -21.63 -23.78
C ASN A 176 15.66 -20.32 -24.44
N VAL A 177 14.70 -19.50 -24.91
CA VAL A 177 14.97 -18.15 -25.42
C VAL A 177 15.44 -17.22 -24.29
N ALA A 178 14.82 -17.27 -23.12
CA ALA A 178 15.29 -16.50 -21.96
C ALA A 178 16.71 -16.93 -21.54
N ARG A 179 16.99 -18.24 -21.53
CA ARG A 179 18.34 -18.78 -21.25
C ARG A 179 19.38 -18.26 -22.24
N SER A 180 19.10 -18.27 -23.54
CA SER A 180 20.05 -17.81 -24.55
C SER A 180 20.32 -16.29 -24.48
N ALA A 181 19.39 -15.51 -23.91
CA ALA A 181 19.57 -14.09 -23.62
C ALA A 181 20.43 -13.80 -22.36
N GLY A 182 20.89 -14.84 -21.66
CA GLY A 182 21.75 -14.72 -20.47
C GLY A 182 20.98 -14.58 -19.15
N ILE A 183 19.69 -14.94 -19.14
CA ILE A 183 18.84 -15.05 -17.95
C ILE A 183 18.92 -16.47 -17.40
N SER A 184 19.17 -16.59 -16.10
CA SER A 184 19.16 -17.87 -15.41
C SER A 184 17.71 -18.30 -15.15
N VAL A 185 17.40 -19.58 -15.43
CA VAL A 185 16.05 -20.15 -15.31
C VAL A 185 16.04 -21.20 -14.21
N GLY A 186 15.10 -21.06 -13.26
CA GLY A 186 14.82 -22.04 -12.22
C GLY A 186 13.41 -22.64 -12.39
N ILE A 187 13.28 -23.92 -12.09
CA ILE A 187 12.09 -24.76 -12.19
C ILE A 187 11.76 -25.30 -10.79
N TYR A 188 10.49 -25.20 -10.37
CA TYR A 188 10.02 -25.60 -9.05
C TYR A 188 8.77 -26.49 -9.13
N PRO A 189 8.72 -27.65 -8.44
CA PRO A 189 9.86 -28.36 -7.86
C PRO A 189 10.91 -28.72 -8.94
N ARG A 190 12.15 -29.03 -8.53
CA ARG A 190 13.20 -29.42 -9.48
C ARG A 190 12.79 -30.73 -10.15
N GLY A 191 12.52 -30.69 -11.45
CA GLY A 191 12.03 -31.83 -12.20
C GLY A 191 11.66 -31.46 -13.63
N PRO A 192 11.00 -32.38 -14.37
CA PRO A 192 10.48 -32.11 -15.70
C PRO A 192 9.49 -30.92 -15.68
N ILE A 193 9.47 -30.11 -16.74
CA ILE A 193 8.59 -28.93 -16.87
C ILE A 193 7.10 -29.27 -16.67
N ARG A 194 6.70 -30.52 -16.90
CA ARG A 194 5.33 -31.01 -16.72
C ARG A 194 4.88 -31.03 -15.26
N GLU A 195 5.83 -31.14 -14.33
CA GLU A 195 5.61 -31.22 -12.89
C GLU A 195 5.88 -29.88 -12.20
N ALA A 196 6.27 -28.85 -12.96
CA ALA A 196 6.60 -27.54 -12.43
C ALA A 196 5.35 -26.74 -12.06
N GLU A 197 5.32 -26.25 -10.82
CA GLU A 197 4.29 -25.34 -10.28
C GLU A 197 4.54 -23.89 -10.71
N PHE A 198 5.80 -23.46 -10.72
CA PHE A 198 6.22 -22.10 -11.08
C PHE A 198 7.69 -22.06 -11.51
N PHE A 199 8.10 -20.92 -12.07
CA PHE A 199 9.43 -20.71 -12.65
C PHE A 199 10.06 -19.42 -12.11
N SER A 200 11.39 -19.38 -12.03
CA SER A 200 12.15 -18.14 -11.71
C SER A 200 13.03 -17.72 -12.87
N LEU A 201 13.00 -16.43 -13.20
CA LEU A 201 13.91 -15.78 -14.15
C LEU A 201 14.81 -14.85 -13.38
N SER A 202 16.13 -15.02 -13.47
CA SER A 202 17.07 -14.21 -12.69
C SER A 202 18.22 -13.63 -13.52
N LEU A 203 18.63 -12.41 -13.13
CA LEU A 203 19.71 -11.66 -13.76
C LEU A 203 20.53 -10.93 -12.70
N ARG A 204 21.87 -10.99 -12.79
CA ARG A 204 22.75 -10.22 -11.90
C ARG A 204 22.55 -8.72 -12.05
N ALA A 205 22.50 -8.00 -10.93
CA ALA A 205 22.29 -6.55 -10.87
C ALA A 205 23.30 -5.76 -11.72
N ASN A 206 24.58 -6.14 -11.71
CA ASN A 206 25.62 -5.47 -12.49
C ASN A 206 25.41 -5.51 -14.02
N LYS A 207 24.63 -6.47 -14.54
CA LYS A 207 24.32 -6.59 -15.97
C LYS A 207 23.31 -5.54 -16.45
N LEU A 208 22.68 -4.80 -15.55
CA LEU A 208 21.72 -3.73 -15.87
C LEU A 208 22.38 -2.37 -16.13
N GLY A 209 23.66 -2.20 -15.80
CA GLY A 209 24.37 -0.93 -16.01
C GLY A 209 23.83 0.24 -15.18
N ILE A 210 23.19 -0.05 -14.03
CA ILE A 210 22.73 0.96 -13.07
C ILE A 210 23.94 1.50 -12.29
N PRO A 211 24.06 2.81 -12.05
CA PRO A 211 25.13 3.39 -11.25
C PRO A 211 25.17 2.84 -9.81
N GLU A 212 26.37 2.67 -9.24
CA GLU A 212 26.57 2.06 -7.91
C GLU A 212 25.81 2.80 -6.79
N HIS A 213 25.84 4.13 -6.78
CA HIS A 213 25.08 4.95 -5.83
C HIS A 213 23.55 4.77 -5.91
N ALA A 214 23.02 4.39 -7.08
CA ALA A 214 21.60 4.07 -7.22
C ALA A 214 21.28 2.64 -6.73
N LEU A 215 22.21 1.69 -6.95
CA LEU A 215 22.11 0.34 -6.39
C LEU A 215 22.11 0.36 -4.85
N GLU A 216 22.98 1.16 -4.23
CA GLU A 216 23.01 1.37 -2.78
C GLU A 216 21.69 1.94 -2.27
N ALA A 217 21.18 2.99 -2.93
CA ALA A 217 19.89 3.60 -2.59
C ALA A 217 18.71 2.61 -2.70
N TRP A 218 18.82 1.59 -3.55
CA TRP A 218 17.79 0.56 -3.76
C TRP A 218 18.05 -0.72 -2.95
N GLY A 219 19.06 -0.72 -2.07
CA GLY A 219 19.41 -1.85 -1.22
C GLY A 219 19.84 -3.09 -2.01
N LEU A 220 20.49 -2.92 -3.16
CA LEU A 220 20.91 -4.00 -4.06
C LEU A 220 22.43 -4.05 -4.18
N GLU A 221 23.06 -5.20 -3.90
CA GLU A 221 24.48 -5.35 -4.16
C GLU A 221 24.75 -5.65 -5.64
N PRO A 222 25.88 -5.22 -6.23
CA PRO A 222 26.22 -5.54 -7.63
C PRO A 222 26.25 -7.04 -7.95
N ARG A 223 26.41 -7.89 -6.92
CA ARG A 223 26.46 -9.35 -7.01
C ARG A 223 25.09 -10.02 -6.83
N ASP A 224 24.09 -9.31 -6.34
CA ASP A 224 22.74 -9.84 -6.15
C ASP A 224 22.07 -10.14 -7.49
N TYR A 225 21.12 -11.07 -7.46
CA TYR A 225 20.25 -11.40 -8.58
C TYR A 225 18.91 -10.70 -8.41
N VAL A 226 18.47 -10.01 -9.46
CA VAL A 226 17.09 -9.55 -9.62
C VAL A 226 16.28 -10.71 -10.19
N VAL A 227 15.17 -11.06 -9.54
CA VAL A 227 14.40 -12.27 -9.83
C VAL A 227 12.93 -11.93 -10.12
N LEU A 228 12.39 -12.51 -11.20
CA LEU A 228 10.97 -12.53 -11.52
C LEU A 228 10.46 -13.98 -11.41
N LEU A 229 9.60 -14.24 -10.42
CA LEU A 229 8.84 -15.49 -10.32
C LEU A 229 7.63 -15.41 -11.25
N CYS A 230 7.40 -16.47 -12.01
CA CYS A 230 6.31 -16.61 -12.98
C CYS A 230 5.52 -17.89 -12.68
N LYS A 231 4.21 -17.77 -12.47
CA LYS A 231 3.29 -18.90 -12.35
C LYS A 231 2.27 -18.82 -13.50
N PHE A 232 2.21 -19.90 -14.27
CA PHE A 232 1.31 -20.03 -15.42
C PHE A 232 0.20 -21.03 -15.09
N SER A 233 -1.01 -20.81 -15.60
CA SER A 233 -2.12 -21.76 -15.42
C SER A 233 -1.89 -23.05 -16.23
N SER A 234 -2.76 -24.06 -16.04
CA SER A 234 -2.60 -25.42 -16.58
C SER A 234 -2.45 -25.52 -18.10
N HIS A 235 -2.81 -24.48 -18.84
CA HIS A 235 -2.62 -24.37 -20.29
C HIS A 235 -1.70 -23.19 -20.63
N TYR A 236 -0.61 -23.44 -21.38
CA TYR A 236 0.29 -22.39 -21.87
C TYR A 236 -0.14 -21.92 -23.28
N PRO A 237 -0.67 -20.68 -23.43
CA PRO A 237 -1.40 -20.25 -24.61
C PRO A 237 -0.50 -20.01 -25.81
N THR A 238 -1.07 -20.13 -27.00
CA THR A 238 -0.44 -19.62 -28.22
C THR A 238 -0.52 -18.09 -28.28
N LEU A 239 0.33 -17.44 -29.08
CA LEU A 239 0.27 -15.98 -29.23
C LEU A 239 -1.09 -15.51 -29.76
N SER A 240 -1.72 -16.26 -30.67
CA SER A 240 -3.06 -15.95 -31.15
C SER A 240 -4.14 -16.12 -30.08
N GLU A 241 -4.02 -17.14 -29.22
CA GLU A 241 -4.91 -17.31 -28.05
C GLU A 241 -4.69 -16.20 -27.02
N LEU A 242 -3.44 -15.84 -26.73
CA LEU A 242 -3.09 -14.78 -25.78
C LEU A 242 -3.70 -13.43 -26.17
N LEU A 243 -3.80 -13.15 -27.47
CA LEU A 243 -4.41 -11.91 -27.97
C LEU A 243 -5.95 -11.92 -27.87
N ASN A 244 -6.58 -13.10 -27.94
CA ASN A 244 -8.04 -13.24 -28.02
C ASN A 244 -8.71 -13.64 -26.69
N ASP A 245 -8.00 -14.32 -25.80
CA ASP A 245 -8.52 -14.76 -24.51
C ASP A 245 -8.17 -13.74 -23.42
N ASP A 246 -9.17 -13.33 -22.66
CA ASP A 246 -9.07 -12.43 -21.50
C ASP A 246 -9.13 -13.19 -20.16
N HIS A 247 -9.45 -14.49 -20.17
CA HIS A 247 -9.62 -15.29 -18.95
C HIS A 247 -8.30 -15.91 -18.47
N TRP A 248 -7.32 -16.08 -19.36
CA TRP A 248 -6.00 -16.58 -18.99
C TRP A 248 -5.18 -15.50 -18.28
N LYS A 249 -4.79 -15.71 -17.01
CA LYS A 249 -4.02 -14.75 -16.21
C LYS A 249 -2.75 -15.39 -15.63
N PRO A 250 -1.54 -14.86 -15.96
CA PRO A 250 -0.30 -15.24 -15.30
C PRO A 250 -0.14 -14.50 -13.97
N GLU A 251 0.57 -15.11 -13.02
CA GLU A 251 0.93 -14.48 -11.75
C GLU A 251 2.45 -14.22 -11.68
N PHE A 252 2.83 -13.00 -11.30
CA PHE A 252 4.20 -12.53 -11.23
C PHE A 252 4.57 -11.99 -9.85
N ARG A 253 5.81 -12.29 -9.41
CA ARG A 253 6.43 -11.69 -8.22
C ARG A 253 7.86 -11.26 -8.51
N PHE A 254 8.16 -9.99 -8.30
CA PHE A 254 9.47 -9.39 -8.51
C PHE A 254 10.21 -9.19 -7.19
N GLY A 255 11.51 -9.47 -7.14
CA GLY A 255 12.33 -9.34 -5.93
C GLY A 255 13.82 -9.55 -6.20
N LYS A 256 14.59 -9.78 -5.13
CA LYS A 256 16.03 -10.09 -5.19
C LYS A 256 16.36 -11.40 -4.48
N CYS A 257 17.51 -11.96 -4.83
CA CYS A 257 18.09 -13.16 -4.22
C CYS A 257 19.62 -13.12 -4.32
N SER A 258 20.33 -13.72 -3.37
CA SER A 258 21.80 -13.86 -3.43
C SER A 258 22.28 -14.96 -4.38
N LYS A 259 21.40 -15.91 -4.72
CA LYS A 259 21.65 -17.02 -5.66
C LYS A 259 20.78 -16.86 -6.91
N PRO A 260 21.21 -17.41 -8.08
CA PRO A 260 20.40 -17.35 -9.30
C PRO A 260 19.05 -18.05 -9.16
N LYS A 261 18.98 -19.13 -8.37
CA LYS A 261 17.75 -19.85 -8.06
C LYS A 261 17.35 -19.56 -6.60
N PRO A 262 16.23 -18.87 -6.31
CA PRO A 262 15.76 -18.67 -4.93
C PRO A 262 15.31 -19.97 -4.25
N SER A 263 15.28 -19.98 -2.92
CA SER A 263 14.78 -21.09 -2.12
C SER A 263 13.30 -21.34 -2.39
N MET A 264 12.94 -22.62 -2.57
CA MET A 264 11.58 -23.07 -2.90
C MET A 264 10.55 -22.59 -1.88
N ASP A 265 10.86 -22.69 -0.59
CA ASP A 265 9.92 -22.33 0.49
C ASP A 265 9.60 -20.83 0.45
N THR A 266 10.64 -20.00 0.32
CA THR A 266 10.48 -18.54 0.24
C THR A 266 9.79 -18.09 -1.04
N ALA A 267 10.05 -18.77 -2.17
CA ALA A 267 9.44 -18.45 -3.46
C ALA A 267 7.96 -18.86 -3.49
N ARG A 268 7.61 -20.03 -2.93
CA ARG A 268 6.21 -20.49 -2.81
C ARG A 268 5.42 -19.58 -1.87
N LEU A 269 6.01 -19.14 -0.76
CA LEU A 269 5.33 -18.25 0.17
C LEU A 269 5.09 -16.85 -0.44
N ALA A 270 6.03 -16.35 -1.26
CA ALA A 270 5.84 -15.09 -2.00
C ALA A 270 4.68 -15.14 -3.04
N LEU A 271 4.33 -16.34 -3.52
CA LEU A 271 3.20 -16.58 -4.44
C LEU A 271 1.88 -16.92 -3.72
N LYS A 272 1.87 -17.12 -2.40
CA LYS A 272 0.62 -17.31 -1.64
C LYS A 272 -0.10 -15.98 -1.48
N THR A 273 -1.38 -15.93 -1.85
CA THR A 273 -2.22 -14.73 -1.69
C THR A 273 -2.76 -14.68 -0.26
N LEU A 274 -2.95 -13.48 0.30
CA LEU A 274 -3.41 -13.24 1.69
C LEU A 274 -4.66 -14.03 2.13
N PHE A 275 -5.50 -14.48 1.20
CA PHE A 275 -6.69 -15.28 1.48
C PHE A 275 -6.39 -16.70 2.01
N ASP A 276 -5.26 -17.32 1.61
CA ASP A 276 -4.89 -18.67 2.07
C ASP A 276 -4.25 -18.66 3.48
N ALA A 277 -3.71 -17.52 3.91
CA ALA A 277 -3.04 -17.39 5.21
C ALA A 277 -4.02 -17.30 6.38
N VAL A 278 -5.25 -16.85 6.15
CA VAL A 278 -6.27 -16.68 7.20
C VAL A 278 -6.95 -18.00 7.59
N PHE A 279 -7.03 -18.96 6.67
CA PHE A 279 -7.69 -20.27 6.90
C PHE A 279 -6.71 -21.44 7.12
N GLY A 280 -5.40 -21.19 7.02
CA GLY A 280 -4.34 -22.17 7.23
C GLY A 280 -3.56 -21.97 8.52
N SER A 281 -4.23 -21.86 9.67
CA SER A 281 -3.56 -21.94 10.98
C SER A 281 -3.87 -23.28 11.64
N GLN A 282 -3.19 -24.33 11.19
CA GLN A 282 -2.82 -25.42 12.07
C GLN A 282 -1.31 -25.63 12.00
N ASN A 283 -0.71 -25.58 13.19
CA ASN A 283 0.69 -25.83 13.52
C ASN A 283 1.46 -26.68 12.49
N THR A 284 2.25 -26.02 11.65
CA THR A 284 3.46 -26.66 11.12
C THR A 284 4.61 -26.28 12.03
N SER A 285 5.14 -27.27 12.73
CA SER A 285 6.32 -27.21 13.59
C SER A 285 7.45 -26.36 13.00
N ASN A 286 7.98 -25.46 13.84
CA ASN A 286 9.20 -24.70 13.61
C ASN A 286 10.41 -25.62 13.41
N ASP A 287 10.65 -26.06 12.18
CA ASP A 287 11.99 -26.44 11.76
C ASP A 287 12.75 -25.17 11.38
N LYS A 288 13.73 -24.80 12.22
CA LYS A 288 14.66 -23.69 11.98
C LYS A 288 15.26 -23.84 10.57
N ALA A 289 14.88 -22.96 9.65
CA ALA A 289 15.46 -22.89 8.31
C ALA A 289 16.97 -22.56 8.44
N LYS A 290 17.81 -23.59 8.33
CA LYS A 290 19.25 -23.53 8.61
C LYS A 290 20.08 -22.97 7.45
N ASP A 291 19.46 -22.31 6.48
CA ASP A 291 20.17 -21.75 5.33
C ASP A 291 19.48 -20.47 4.82
N THR A 292 19.90 -19.32 5.33
CA THR A 292 19.50 -17.99 4.81
C THR A 292 20.11 -17.70 3.42
N SER A 293 20.94 -18.61 2.90
CA SER A 293 21.61 -18.47 1.61
C SER A 293 20.66 -18.76 0.44
N GLY A 294 20.04 -17.70 -0.10
CA GLY A 294 19.19 -17.75 -1.30
C GLY A 294 17.70 -17.51 -1.05
N SER A 295 17.33 -16.81 0.02
CA SER A 295 15.95 -16.37 0.25
C SER A 295 15.49 -15.37 -0.83
N PHE A 296 14.24 -15.49 -1.27
CA PHE A 296 13.59 -14.47 -2.09
C PHE A 296 13.14 -13.31 -1.20
N VAL A 297 13.64 -12.10 -1.48
CA VAL A 297 13.34 -10.90 -0.69
C VAL A 297 12.75 -9.80 -1.59
N PRO A 298 11.64 -9.15 -1.20
CA PRO A 298 11.11 -8.00 -1.94
C PRO A 298 12.10 -6.81 -2.00
N LEU A 299 12.13 -6.13 -3.13
CA LEU A 299 12.81 -4.85 -3.33
C LEU A 299 11.86 -3.68 -2.98
N TYR A 300 12.42 -2.48 -2.79
CA TYR A 300 11.63 -1.26 -2.52
C TYR A 300 10.49 -1.05 -3.54
N MET A 301 10.71 -1.39 -4.82
CA MET A 301 9.76 -1.24 -5.94
C MET A 301 8.92 -2.48 -6.23
N SER A 302 9.10 -3.58 -5.50
CA SER A 302 8.47 -4.87 -5.82
C SER A 302 6.95 -4.77 -5.88
N ASN A 303 6.32 -4.05 -4.94
CA ASN A 303 4.86 -3.90 -4.93
C ASN A 303 4.36 -3.18 -6.19
N SER A 304 5.00 -2.05 -6.55
CA SER A 304 4.68 -1.29 -7.76
C SER A 304 4.80 -2.16 -9.02
N ILE A 305 5.91 -2.88 -9.18
CA ILE A 305 6.13 -3.74 -10.36
C ILE A 305 5.14 -4.92 -10.37
N ASN A 306 4.86 -5.50 -9.21
CA ASN A 306 3.90 -6.59 -9.11
C ASN A 306 2.49 -6.15 -9.52
N MET A 307 2.03 -4.97 -9.14
CA MET A 307 0.72 -4.44 -9.58
C MET A 307 0.67 -4.32 -11.10
N LEU A 308 1.66 -3.64 -11.72
CA LEU A 308 1.74 -3.52 -13.18
C LEU A 308 1.74 -4.89 -13.89
N MET A 309 2.55 -5.83 -13.39
CA MET A 309 2.75 -7.11 -14.04
C MET A 309 1.53 -8.03 -13.91
N ASN A 310 0.82 -8.00 -12.78
CA ASN A 310 -0.34 -8.86 -12.57
C ASN A 310 -1.62 -8.26 -13.17
N ASP A 311 -1.80 -6.95 -13.11
CA ASP A 311 -3.07 -6.31 -13.48
C ASP A 311 -3.09 -5.87 -14.95
N GLU A 312 -1.94 -5.48 -15.52
CA GLU A 312 -1.91 -4.74 -16.80
C GLU A 312 -1.00 -5.34 -17.87
N PHE A 313 -0.09 -6.26 -17.53
CA PHE A 313 0.89 -6.81 -18.48
C PHE A 313 0.28 -7.31 -19.79
N LEU A 314 -0.79 -8.11 -19.70
CA LEU A 314 -1.46 -8.68 -20.87
C LEU A 314 -2.14 -7.60 -21.71
N ALA A 315 -2.82 -6.65 -21.09
CA ALA A 315 -3.48 -5.54 -21.79
C ALA A 315 -2.45 -4.67 -22.52
N LEU A 316 -1.32 -4.37 -21.88
CA LEU A 316 -0.23 -3.60 -22.48
C LEU A 316 0.42 -4.36 -23.65
N LEU A 317 0.63 -5.67 -23.51
CA LEU A 317 1.16 -6.51 -24.59
C LEU A 317 0.21 -6.55 -25.80
N LYS A 318 -1.11 -6.67 -25.56
CA LYS A 318 -2.14 -6.62 -26.60
C LYS A 318 -2.09 -5.29 -27.35
N LEU A 319 -2.16 -4.16 -26.65
CA LEU A 319 -2.11 -2.81 -27.21
C LEU A 319 -0.82 -2.56 -28.01
N ARG A 320 0.32 -2.98 -27.46
CA ARG A 320 1.62 -2.85 -28.14
C ARG A 320 1.64 -3.60 -29.47
N ARG A 321 1.12 -4.83 -29.52
CA ARG A 321 1.14 -5.66 -30.73
C ARG A 321 0.07 -5.27 -31.75
N SER A 322 -1.11 -4.83 -31.31
CA SER A 322 -2.20 -4.41 -32.21
C SER A 322 -1.95 -3.06 -32.86
N GLU A 323 -1.42 -2.09 -32.10
CA GLU A 323 -1.26 -0.70 -32.53
C GLU A 323 0.21 -0.30 -32.80
N GLY A 324 1.19 -1.17 -32.54
CA GLY A 324 2.62 -0.89 -32.79
C GLY A 324 3.21 0.18 -31.86
N LEU A 325 2.64 0.34 -30.67
CA LEU A 325 2.98 1.41 -29.73
C LEU A 325 4.20 1.09 -28.87
N SER A 326 4.94 2.12 -28.45
CA SER A 326 5.95 1.99 -27.38
C SER A 326 5.28 1.62 -26.04
N TRP A 327 6.03 1.05 -25.08
CA TRP A 327 5.45 0.61 -23.81
C TRP A 327 4.86 1.79 -23.02
N ASP A 328 5.48 2.96 -23.14
CA ASP A 328 5.04 4.16 -22.44
C ASP A 328 3.79 4.74 -23.12
N THR A 329 3.72 4.69 -24.46
CA THR A 329 2.50 5.06 -25.20
C THR A 329 1.36 4.08 -24.95
N ALA A 330 1.65 2.78 -24.81
CA ALA A 330 0.66 1.76 -24.48
C ALA A 330 0.08 1.98 -23.07
N VAL A 331 0.91 2.34 -22.07
CA VAL A 331 0.43 2.70 -20.73
C VAL A 331 -0.44 3.95 -20.79
N ASN A 332 -0.01 5.00 -21.50
CA ASN A 332 -0.82 6.21 -21.67
C ASN A 332 -2.15 5.89 -22.36
N ARG A 333 -2.14 5.06 -23.42
CA ARG A 333 -3.33 4.62 -24.14
C ARG A 333 -4.27 3.82 -23.24
N LEU A 334 -3.76 2.86 -22.47
CA LEU A 334 -4.55 2.07 -21.52
C LEU A 334 -5.23 2.97 -20.48
N ARG A 335 -4.52 4.00 -20.01
CA ARG A 335 -5.07 4.97 -19.05
C ARG A 335 -6.10 5.89 -19.68
N LEU A 336 -5.89 6.36 -20.91
CA LEU A 336 -6.88 7.16 -21.65
C LEU A 336 -8.15 6.35 -21.94
N LEU A 337 -8.01 5.04 -22.20
CA LEU A 337 -9.15 4.13 -22.35
C LEU A 337 -9.92 3.98 -21.03
N ALA A 338 -9.22 3.87 -19.90
CA ALA A 338 -9.84 3.86 -18.56
C ALA A 338 -10.47 5.22 -18.18
N GLU A 339 -9.94 6.33 -18.70
CA GLU A 339 -10.48 7.69 -18.51
C GLU A 339 -11.66 8.00 -19.48
N GLY A 340 -12.01 7.09 -20.40
CA GLY A 340 -13.19 7.20 -21.26
C GLY A 340 -13.02 8.04 -22.54
N GLU A 341 -11.80 8.23 -23.07
CA GLU A 341 -11.60 8.97 -24.32
C GLU A 341 -11.66 8.06 -25.59
N PHE A 342 -12.78 8.10 -26.32
CA PHE A 342 -12.87 7.51 -27.67
C PHE A 342 -12.45 8.52 -28.75
N PHE A 343 -11.16 8.61 -29.03
CA PHE A 343 -10.69 9.18 -30.31
C PHE A 343 -10.60 8.08 -31.37
N ARG A 344 -11.42 8.22 -32.43
CA ARG A 344 -11.35 7.44 -33.68
C ARG A 344 -10.42 8.04 -34.73
N ASP A 345 -9.81 9.19 -34.45
CA ASP A 345 -8.78 9.77 -35.30
C ASP A 345 -7.42 9.63 -34.64
N ALA A 346 -6.48 9.06 -35.39
CA ALA A 346 -5.06 9.06 -35.09
C ALA A 346 -4.59 10.52 -34.95
N VAL A 347 -4.60 11.05 -33.73
CA VAL A 347 -3.75 12.19 -33.40
C VAL A 347 -2.34 11.68 -33.63
N ALA A 348 -1.59 12.39 -34.47
CA ALA A 348 -0.19 12.13 -34.71
C ALA A 348 0.59 12.26 -33.39
N CYS A 349 0.58 11.21 -32.57
CA CYS A 349 1.69 10.95 -31.66
C CYS A 349 2.92 10.93 -32.55
N GLU A 350 3.91 11.74 -32.22
CA GLU A 350 5.21 11.66 -32.87
C GLU A 350 5.61 10.19 -32.91
N ASN A 351 5.78 9.65 -34.12
CA ASN A 351 6.15 8.27 -34.39
C ASN A 351 7.60 8.02 -33.91
N THR A 352 7.85 8.07 -32.61
CA THR A 352 8.97 7.36 -32.00
C THR A 352 8.55 5.91 -31.84
N THR A 353 8.65 5.16 -32.93
CA THR A 353 8.53 3.68 -32.96
C THR A 353 9.69 2.99 -32.24
N MET A 354 10.75 3.74 -31.91
CA MET A 354 11.92 3.23 -31.20
C MET A 354 11.65 3.25 -29.69
N ASP A 355 11.48 2.07 -29.12
CA ASP A 355 11.34 1.95 -27.69
C ASP A 355 12.70 2.06 -26.99
N ILE A 356 12.74 2.77 -25.86
CA ILE A 356 13.98 3.00 -25.13
C ILE A 356 14.43 1.67 -24.49
N PRO A 357 15.72 1.28 -24.61
CA PRO A 357 16.21 0.03 -24.03
C PRO A 357 16.04 0.00 -22.50
N VAL A 358 16.16 -1.21 -21.91
CA VAL A 358 16.07 -1.45 -20.45
C VAL A 358 16.97 -0.49 -19.67
N SER A 359 18.21 -0.28 -20.14
CA SER A 359 19.16 0.72 -19.68
C SER A 359 20.19 0.97 -20.79
N GLU A 360 20.73 2.19 -20.89
CA GLU A 360 21.73 2.56 -21.90
C GLU A 360 23.02 1.75 -21.78
N ASN A 361 23.33 1.28 -20.56
CA ASN A 361 24.55 0.55 -20.22
C ASN A 361 24.29 -0.93 -19.92
N ALA A 362 23.10 -1.46 -20.20
CA ALA A 362 22.78 -2.87 -19.99
C ALA A 362 23.49 -3.79 -20.99
N ILE A 363 23.53 -5.10 -20.70
CA ILE A 363 24.07 -6.10 -21.62
C ILE A 363 23.36 -6.07 -22.99
N PRO A 364 24.09 -6.30 -24.11
CA PRO A 364 23.50 -6.21 -25.45
C PRO A 364 22.32 -7.15 -25.70
N SER A 365 22.23 -8.28 -24.99
CA SER A 365 21.12 -9.24 -25.12
C SER A 365 19.77 -8.71 -24.61
N LEU A 366 19.75 -7.62 -23.85
CA LEU A 366 18.51 -6.97 -23.39
C LEU A 366 18.06 -5.80 -24.30
N SER A 367 18.81 -5.52 -25.35
CA SER A 367 18.50 -4.47 -26.33
C SER A 367 17.42 -4.85 -27.35
N PRO A 368 17.28 -6.11 -27.83
CA PRO A 368 16.22 -6.50 -28.75
C PRO A 368 14.83 -6.37 -28.12
N ASP A 369 13.84 -5.96 -28.91
CA ASP A 369 12.44 -5.91 -28.46
C ASP A 369 11.72 -7.24 -28.71
N TYR A 370 11.74 -8.11 -27.71
CA TYR A 370 11.13 -9.44 -27.78
C TYR A 370 9.59 -9.39 -27.88
N ALA A 371 8.96 -8.25 -27.57
CA ALA A 371 7.50 -8.13 -27.57
C ALA A 371 6.91 -8.05 -28.99
N LEU A 372 7.71 -7.64 -29.98
CA LEU A 372 7.32 -7.54 -31.39
C LEU A 372 7.87 -8.71 -32.23
N ASP A 373 8.49 -9.71 -31.61
CA ASP A 373 8.97 -10.90 -32.32
C ASP A 373 7.81 -11.64 -33.02
N GLN A 374 8.13 -12.25 -34.17
CA GLN A 374 7.23 -13.14 -34.88
C GLN A 374 6.86 -14.34 -34.00
N ASP A 375 5.68 -14.92 -34.22
CA ASP A 375 5.13 -16.04 -33.43
C ASP A 375 6.09 -17.22 -33.24
N LYS A 376 7.01 -17.42 -34.18
CA LYS A 376 8.04 -18.47 -34.12
C LYS A 376 9.14 -18.20 -33.09
N ASN A 377 9.43 -16.94 -32.78
CA ASN A 377 10.52 -16.52 -31.89
C ASN A 377 10.02 -15.85 -30.61
N PHE A 378 8.74 -15.51 -30.54
CA PHE A 378 8.11 -14.88 -29.38
C PHE A 378 8.22 -15.76 -28.11
N SER A 379 8.69 -15.17 -27.01
CA SER A 379 8.80 -15.80 -25.70
C SER A 379 8.12 -14.93 -24.64
N LEU A 380 6.99 -15.40 -24.10
CA LEU A 380 6.23 -14.67 -23.07
C LEU A 380 7.05 -14.41 -21.79
N PRO A 381 7.80 -15.39 -21.22
CA PRO A 381 8.62 -15.17 -20.03
C PRO A 381 9.72 -14.12 -20.26
N MET A 382 10.31 -14.10 -21.46
CA MET A 382 11.33 -13.10 -21.81
C MET A 382 10.73 -11.69 -21.89
N VAL A 383 9.57 -11.54 -22.53
CA VAL A 383 8.86 -10.25 -22.63
C VAL A 383 8.46 -9.74 -21.24
N ALA A 384 7.97 -10.62 -20.37
CA ALA A 384 7.63 -10.29 -18.99
C ALA A 384 8.86 -9.81 -18.20
N MET A 385 9.98 -10.54 -18.28
CA MET A 385 11.24 -10.16 -17.63
C MET A 385 11.75 -8.82 -18.15
N GLN A 386 11.71 -8.58 -19.47
CA GLN A 386 12.20 -7.35 -20.06
C GLN A 386 11.39 -6.12 -19.62
N LEU A 387 10.05 -6.23 -19.55
CA LEU A 387 9.20 -5.15 -19.06
C LEU A 387 9.46 -4.87 -17.57
N ALA A 388 9.55 -5.91 -16.74
CA ALA A 388 9.86 -5.77 -15.32
C ALA A 388 11.23 -5.10 -15.10
N LEU A 389 12.28 -5.56 -15.80
CA LEU A 389 13.61 -4.96 -15.71
C LEU A 389 13.65 -3.51 -16.22
N ARG A 390 12.90 -3.18 -17.29
CA ARG A 390 12.79 -1.79 -17.77
C ARG A 390 12.19 -0.89 -16.71
N ARG A 391 11.09 -1.32 -16.08
CA ARG A 391 10.41 -0.54 -15.03
C ARG A 391 11.26 -0.43 -13.77
N PHE A 392 12.06 -1.45 -13.46
CA PHE A 392 13.03 -1.41 -12.38
C PHE A 392 14.21 -0.46 -12.66
N ALA A 393 14.94 -0.66 -13.76
CA ALA A 393 16.15 0.11 -14.08
C ALA A 393 15.86 1.61 -14.30
N ARG A 394 14.64 1.95 -14.72
CA ARG A 394 14.18 3.32 -14.94
C ARG A 394 13.06 3.73 -13.98
N CYS A 395 13.01 3.12 -12.79
CA CYS A 395 11.94 3.34 -11.81
C CYS A 395 11.78 4.81 -11.38
N THR A 396 12.82 5.62 -11.49
CA THR A 396 12.81 7.06 -11.16
C THR A 396 12.22 7.93 -12.27
N LYS A 397 11.95 7.36 -13.46
CA LYS A 397 11.32 8.02 -14.61
C LYS A 397 9.82 7.75 -14.72
N TYR A 398 9.27 6.88 -13.88
CA TYR A 398 7.86 6.49 -13.93
C TYR A 398 7.20 6.65 -12.56
N CYS A 399 5.91 6.99 -12.57
CA CYS A 399 5.12 7.01 -11.34
C CYS A 399 5.00 5.59 -10.78
N MET A 400 5.26 5.41 -9.48
CA MET A 400 5.11 4.10 -8.81
C MET A 400 3.66 3.56 -8.76
N VAL A 401 2.66 4.39 -9.06
CA VAL A 401 1.25 4.00 -8.97
C VAL A 401 0.64 3.91 -10.37
N CYS A 402 0.67 4.99 -11.16
CA CYS A 402 0.03 4.96 -12.48
C CYS A 402 0.96 4.52 -13.62
N HIS A 403 2.27 4.36 -13.38
CA HIS A 403 3.30 3.96 -14.35
C HIS A 403 3.47 4.87 -15.59
N ARG A 404 2.86 6.07 -15.59
CA ARG A 404 3.10 7.10 -16.61
C ARG A 404 4.51 7.70 -16.44
N GLY A 405 5.12 8.13 -17.55
CA GLY A 405 6.39 8.84 -17.55
C GLY A 405 6.30 10.15 -16.76
N LEU A 406 7.37 10.49 -16.06
CA LEU A 406 7.53 11.72 -15.29
C LEU A 406 8.50 12.65 -16.03
N ASP A 407 8.35 13.97 -15.86
CA ASP A 407 9.13 14.96 -16.61
C ASP A 407 10.64 14.79 -16.40
N ASP A 408 11.38 14.77 -17.52
CA ASP A 408 12.77 14.28 -17.62
C ASP A 408 13.85 15.26 -17.10
N GLU A 409 13.48 16.39 -16.51
CA GLU A 409 14.42 17.47 -16.17
C GLU A 409 15.34 17.18 -14.96
N PHE A 410 15.06 16.12 -14.19
CA PHE A 410 15.84 15.76 -12.99
C PHE A 410 16.02 14.24 -12.83
N GLU A 411 17.20 13.83 -12.37
CA GLU A 411 17.54 12.43 -12.09
C GLU A 411 17.32 12.15 -10.59
N ALA A 412 16.11 11.72 -10.24
CA ALA A 412 15.82 11.25 -8.90
C ALA A 412 16.51 9.90 -8.65
N LEU A 413 16.93 9.65 -7.41
CA LEU A 413 17.45 8.37 -6.93
C LEU A 413 16.36 7.51 -6.31
N LYS A 414 15.41 8.12 -5.59
CA LYS A 414 14.25 7.43 -5.04
C LYS A 414 13.07 7.50 -6.03
N PRO A 415 12.41 6.39 -6.37
CA PRO A 415 11.17 6.41 -7.13
C PRO A 415 10.12 7.29 -6.46
N TYR A 416 9.31 7.99 -7.27
CA TYR A 416 8.30 8.93 -6.77
C TYR A 416 6.96 8.75 -7.47
N VAL A 417 5.96 9.46 -6.97
CA VAL A 417 4.61 9.49 -7.53
C VAL A 417 4.34 10.82 -8.21
N CYS A 418 3.53 10.79 -9.27
CA CYS A 418 3.12 12.00 -9.97
C CYS A 418 2.25 12.89 -9.08
N HIS A 419 2.04 14.14 -9.50
CA HIS A 419 1.28 15.14 -8.74
C HIS A 419 -0.25 14.87 -8.73
N ARG A 420 -0.74 13.85 -9.43
CA ARG A 420 -2.17 13.48 -9.42
C ARG A 420 -2.57 13.08 -8.00
N THR A 421 -3.61 13.73 -7.47
CA THR A 421 -4.13 13.52 -6.12
C THR A 421 -4.45 12.04 -5.84
N LEU A 422 -5.03 11.33 -6.81
CA LEU A 422 -5.29 9.89 -6.67
C LEU A 422 -4.00 9.09 -6.44
N CYS A 423 -2.95 9.33 -7.22
CA CYS A 423 -1.68 8.64 -7.07
C CYS A 423 -1.00 8.99 -5.75
N VAL A 424 -1.06 10.26 -5.32
CA VAL A 424 -0.55 10.70 -4.03
C VAL A 424 -1.29 10.00 -2.89
N TYR A 425 -2.62 9.95 -2.94
CA TYR A 425 -3.45 9.29 -1.94
C TYR A 425 -3.20 7.77 -1.91
N GLN A 426 -3.21 7.11 -3.06
CA GLN A 426 -2.91 5.67 -3.18
C GLN A 426 -1.52 5.33 -2.61
N PHE A 427 -0.54 6.19 -2.83
CA PHE A 427 0.81 5.98 -2.32
C PHE A 427 0.97 6.28 -0.83
N THR A 428 0.43 7.40 -0.34
CA THR A 428 0.66 7.87 1.04
C THR A 428 -0.30 7.22 2.04
N THR A 429 -1.58 7.11 1.68
CA THR A 429 -2.65 6.61 2.55
C THR A 429 -2.86 5.11 2.41
N LEU A 430 -2.88 4.58 1.17
CA LEU A 430 -3.08 3.15 0.95
C LEU A 430 -1.76 2.37 0.89
N GLY A 431 -0.62 3.07 0.86
CA GLY A 431 0.71 2.48 0.79
C GLY A 431 0.95 1.61 -0.46
N LEU A 432 0.22 1.90 -1.55
CA LEU A 432 0.40 1.24 -2.83
C LEU A 432 1.70 1.77 -3.46
N GLY A 433 2.69 0.88 -3.63
CA GLY A 433 3.93 1.16 -4.37
C GLY A 433 5.21 0.87 -3.58
N ALA A 434 5.40 1.50 -2.42
CA ALA A 434 6.61 1.34 -1.59
C ALA A 434 6.43 0.23 -0.53
N SER A 435 7.46 -0.59 -0.33
CA SER A 435 7.52 -1.53 0.79
C SER A 435 8.10 -0.83 2.02
N ILE A 436 7.30 -0.71 3.07
CA ILE A 436 7.76 -0.19 4.39
C ILE A 436 8.71 -1.19 5.06
N GLU A 437 8.53 -2.47 4.78
CA GLU A 437 9.35 -3.56 5.28
C GLU A 437 10.79 -3.43 4.79
N HIS A 438 10.96 -3.05 3.51
CA HIS A 438 12.29 -2.78 2.96
C HIS A 438 13.01 -1.63 3.69
N GLU A 439 12.31 -0.55 4.04
CA GLU A 439 12.92 0.58 4.76
C GLU A 439 13.30 0.20 6.19
N ILE A 440 12.49 -0.63 6.87
CA ILE A 440 12.80 -1.18 8.20
C ILE A 440 14.03 -2.10 8.15
N VAL A 441 14.14 -2.93 7.10
CA VAL A 441 15.27 -3.86 6.91
C VAL A 441 16.51 -3.17 6.34
N SER A 442 16.39 -2.05 5.64
CA SER A 442 17.56 -1.37 5.05
C SER A 442 18.09 -0.23 5.93
N ASN A 443 17.19 0.53 6.56
CA ASN A 443 17.52 1.77 7.25
C ASN A 443 16.82 1.87 8.63
N PRO A 444 17.06 0.94 9.58
CA PRO A 444 16.30 0.85 10.82
C PRO A 444 16.38 2.12 11.69
N TYR A 445 17.58 2.70 11.85
CA TYR A 445 17.76 3.91 12.65
C TYR A 445 17.22 5.19 11.99
N VAL A 446 17.07 5.19 10.66
CA VAL A 446 16.35 6.27 9.97
C VAL A 446 14.87 6.19 10.33
N VAL A 447 14.27 4.99 10.26
CA VAL A 447 12.88 4.76 10.67
C VAL A 447 12.66 5.14 12.13
N ASP A 448 13.59 4.79 13.03
CA ASP A 448 13.52 5.15 14.46
C ASP A 448 13.44 6.67 14.67
N ILE A 449 14.27 7.43 13.95
CA ILE A 449 14.25 8.90 14.00
C ILE A 449 12.99 9.49 13.37
N LEU A 450 12.47 8.90 12.29
CA LEU A 450 11.22 9.38 11.67
C LEU A 450 10.03 9.28 12.63
N ILE A 451 9.93 8.16 13.34
CA ILE A 451 8.91 7.93 14.37
C ILE A 451 9.15 8.87 15.56
N SER A 452 10.39 8.98 16.03
CA SER A 452 10.76 9.85 17.16
C SER A 452 10.51 11.33 16.88
N PHE A 453 10.79 11.83 15.68
CA PHE A 453 10.49 13.20 15.29
C PHE A 453 8.98 13.45 15.19
N PHE A 454 8.21 12.46 14.73
CA PHE A 454 6.75 12.57 14.75
C PHE A 454 6.23 12.61 16.19
N ALA A 455 6.73 11.75 17.08
CA ALA A 455 6.39 11.76 18.51
C ALA A 455 6.72 13.13 19.14
N ALA A 456 7.89 13.70 18.86
CA ALA A 456 8.28 15.03 19.33
C ALA A 456 7.36 16.14 18.77
N ALA A 457 6.88 16.00 17.53
CA ALA A 457 5.95 16.95 16.93
C ALA A 457 4.56 16.91 17.59
N LEU A 458 4.09 15.73 18.02
CA LEU A 458 2.81 15.58 18.73
C LEU A 458 2.80 16.27 20.10
N GLY A 459 3.94 16.40 20.77
CA GLY A 459 4.05 17.14 22.04
C GLY A 459 3.86 18.66 21.90
N SER A 460 3.86 19.18 20.68
CA SER A 460 3.62 20.58 20.37
C SER A 460 2.71 20.65 19.14
N PRO A 461 1.36 20.56 19.31
CA PRO A 461 0.42 20.44 18.19
C PRO A 461 0.60 21.53 17.12
N ARG A 462 0.95 22.75 17.53
CA ARG A 462 1.23 23.89 16.63
C ARG A 462 2.47 23.73 15.75
N SER A 463 3.33 22.75 16.03
CA SER A 463 4.54 22.42 15.27
C SER A 463 4.27 21.47 14.10
N LEU A 464 3.22 20.65 14.22
CA LEU A 464 2.80 19.72 13.18
C LEU A 464 1.96 20.50 12.17
N ARG A 465 2.41 20.51 10.91
CA ARG A 465 1.71 21.27 9.84
C ARG A 465 0.46 20.57 9.36
N ASN A 466 0.56 19.25 9.18
CA ASN A 466 -0.50 18.41 8.67
C ASN A 466 -0.60 17.19 9.58
N PHE A 467 -1.76 16.97 10.17
CA PHE A 467 -2.09 15.70 10.81
C PHE A 467 -2.32 14.61 9.76
N PRO A 468 -2.08 13.33 10.08
CA PRO A 468 -2.64 12.25 9.29
C PRO A 468 -4.17 12.37 9.31
N VAL A 469 -4.79 12.41 8.14
CA VAL A 469 -6.26 12.48 7.96
C VAL A 469 -6.70 11.43 6.94
N GLY A 470 -7.92 10.92 7.09
CA GLY A 470 -8.49 9.91 6.19
C GLY A 470 -7.89 8.52 6.36
N LEU A 471 -7.25 8.25 7.51
CA LEU A 471 -6.67 6.94 7.83
C LEU A 471 -7.65 6.01 8.56
N GLY A 472 -8.77 6.54 9.06
CA GLY A 472 -9.79 5.78 9.80
C GLY A 472 -9.26 5.17 11.10
N LEU A 473 -8.32 5.85 11.77
CA LEU A 473 -7.70 5.39 13.01
C LEU A 473 -8.70 5.50 14.16
N LYS A 474 -8.76 4.47 15.01
CA LYS A 474 -9.65 4.46 16.16
C LYS A 474 -9.02 5.10 17.39
N SER A 475 -9.80 5.91 18.08
CA SER A 475 -9.41 6.60 19.31
C SER A 475 -10.51 6.57 20.37
N ILE A 476 -10.13 6.84 21.61
CA ILE A 476 -11.09 7.06 22.71
C ILE A 476 -11.78 8.40 22.47
N LEU A 477 -13.11 8.45 22.57
CA LEU A 477 -13.88 9.68 22.53
C LEU A 477 -13.62 10.50 23.79
N ILE A 478 -12.96 11.65 23.63
CA ILE A 478 -12.78 12.65 24.66
C ILE A 478 -13.91 13.67 24.43
N GLY A 479 -15.00 13.55 25.19
CA GLY A 479 -16.22 14.34 24.94
C GLY A 479 -15.95 15.83 24.81
N ASP A 480 -16.47 16.45 23.76
CA ASP A 480 -16.29 17.86 23.41
C ASP A 480 -17.26 18.81 24.15
N GLY A 481 -17.89 18.33 25.22
CA GLY A 481 -18.90 19.06 25.99
C GLY A 481 -20.33 18.92 25.43
N SER A 482 -20.56 18.21 24.31
CA SER A 482 -21.93 17.94 23.80
C SER A 482 -22.40 16.51 24.04
N GLU A 483 -21.52 15.52 24.00
CA GLU A 483 -21.79 14.12 24.37
C GLU A 483 -20.81 13.65 25.47
N ALA A 484 -21.36 13.19 26.60
CA ALA A 484 -20.54 12.64 27.67
C ALA A 484 -19.90 11.33 27.20
N ALA A 485 -18.58 11.23 27.27
CA ALA A 485 -17.87 10.01 26.95
C ALA A 485 -18.38 8.86 27.84
N VAL A 486 -18.89 7.80 27.21
CA VAL A 486 -19.40 6.60 27.88
C VAL A 486 -18.23 5.87 28.53
N HIS A 487 -18.12 5.97 29.86
CA HIS A 487 -17.19 5.17 30.64
C HIS A 487 -17.99 4.09 31.36
N THR A 488 -17.46 2.86 31.37
CA THR A 488 -18.12 1.71 31.98
C THR A 488 -17.32 1.27 33.19
N VAL A 489 -17.97 1.19 34.35
CA VAL A 489 -17.36 0.63 35.56
C VAL A 489 -17.42 -0.89 35.48
N ALA A 490 -16.33 -1.56 35.82
CA ALA A 490 -16.20 -3.01 35.85
C ALA A 490 -15.21 -3.43 36.94
N GLU A 491 -15.10 -4.73 37.19
CA GLU A 491 -14.04 -5.27 38.04
C GLU A 491 -13.05 -6.05 37.16
N ALA A 492 -11.75 -5.86 37.38
CA ALA A 492 -10.70 -6.58 36.66
C ALA A 492 -9.75 -7.31 37.62
N CYS A 493 -9.37 -8.53 37.25
CA CYS A 493 -8.29 -9.30 37.85
C CYS A 493 -7.11 -9.33 36.86
N PHE A 494 -5.98 -8.74 37.26
CA PHE A 494 -4.78 -8.66 36.40
C PHE A 494 -3.93 -9.94 36.40
N TYR A 495 -4.05 -10.77 37.45
CA TYR A 495 -3.42 -12.10 37.53
C TYR A 495 -4.06 -13.07 36.52
N ASP A 496 -5.38 -13.21 36.56
CA ASP A 496 -6.14 -14.08 35.64
C ASP A 496 -6.42 -13.41 34.28
N LYS A 497 -6.14 -12.10 34.16
CA LYS A 497 -6.44 -11.25 33.00
C LYS A 497 -7.91 -11.33 32.58
N THR A 498 -8.80 -11.21 33.56
CA THR A 498 -10.26 -11.27 33.38
C THR A 498 -10.94 -9.99 33.83
N ILE A 499 -12.03 -9.62 33.16
CA ILE A 499 -12.90 -8.50 33.49
C ILE A 499 -14.31 -9.05 33.71
N ARG A 500 -14.96 -8.62 34.78
CA ARG A 500 -16.35 -8.91 35.09
C ARG A 500 -17.17 -7.63 35.01
N PHE A 501 -18.26 -7.68 34.26
CA PHE A 501 -19.25 -6.61 34.21
C PHE A 501 -20.45 -6.95 35.08
N ASP A 502 -20.98 -5.95 35.78
CA ASP A 502 -22.29 -6.06 36.42
C ASP A 502 -23.37 -6.29 35.33
N PRO A 503 -24.31 -7.24 35.51
CA PRO A 503 -25.35 -7.55 34.52
C PRO A 503 -26.17 -6.34 34.07
N ASP A 504 -26.46 -5.39 34.97
CA ASP A 504 -27.23 -4.19 34.67
C ASP A 504 -26.42 -3.18 33.85
N VAL A 505 -25.12 -3.10 34.12
CA VAL A 505 -24.17 -2.26 33.37
C VAL A 505 -23.93 -2.85 31.98
N HIS A 506 -23.75 -4.18 31.89
CA HIS A 506 -23.61 -4.91 30.63
C HIS A 506 -24.84 -4.75 29.72
N ALA A 507 -26.06 -4.77 30.28
CA ALA A 507 -27.29 -4.56 29.51
C ALA A 507 -27.40 -3.14 28.91
N ARG A 508 -26.84 -2.13 29.59
CA ARG A 508 -26.81 -0.73 29.15
C ARG A 508 -25.61 -0.39 28.25
N MET A 509 -24.65 -1.30 28.10
CA MET A 509 -23.42 -1.07 27.36
C MET A 509 -23.66 -1.01 25.84
N TYR A 510 -23.37 0.14 25.23
CA TYR A 510 -23.41 0.31 23.79
C TYR A 510 -22.24 1.19 23.30
N PRO A 511 -21.45 0.76 22.31
CA PRO A 511 -21.52 -0.53 21.63
C PRO A 511 -21.04 -1.71 22.50
N LYS A 512 -21.52 -2.92 22.18
CA LYS A 512 -21.09 -4.16 22.86
C LYS A 512 -19.65 -4.50 22.48
N ILE A 513 -18.86 -4.89 23.49
CA ILE A 513 -17.48 -5.37 23.33
C ILE A 513 -17.49 -6.70 22.56
N LYS A 514 -16.61 -6.82 21.56
CA LYS A 514 -16.38 -8.04 20.78
C LYS A 514 -14.98 -8.58 21.01
N VAL A 515 -14.78 -9.86 20.69
CA VAL A 515 -13.44 -10.47 20.64
C VAL A 515 -12.59 -9.72 19.62
N GLY A 516 -11.39 -9.29 20.02
CA GLY A 516 -10.47 -8.49 19.22
C GLY A 516 -10.55 -6.99 19.46
N ASP A 517 -11.56 -6.48 20.18
CA ASP A 517 -11.67 -5.06 20.50
C ASP A 517 -10.57 -4.60 21.46
N LEU A 518 -10.16 -3.34 21.31
CA LEU A 518 -9.21 -2.67 22.18
C LEU A 518 -9.95 -1.87 23.25
N LEU A 519 -9.50 -2.00 24.49
CA LEU A 519 -10.04 -1.34 25.67
C LEU A 519 -8.90 -0.64 26.41
N MET A 520 -9.19 0.51 27.02
CA MET A 520 -8.31 1.11 28.02
C MET A 520 -8.94 0.93 29.39
N ILE A 521 -8.22 0.21 30.26
CA ILE A 521 -8.59 -0.05 31.65
C ILE A 521 -7.85 0.98 32.51
N VAL A 522 -8.58 1.76 33.30
CA VAL A 522 -8.02 2.75 34.22
C VAL A 522 -8.29 2.30 35.66
N ILE A 523 -7.24 2.24 36.48
CA ILE A 523 -7.34 1.83 37.89
C ILE A 523 -7.58 3.07 38.77
N GLY A 524 -8.67 3.07 39.54
CA GLY A 524 -9.02 4.12 40.51
C GLY A 524 -10.52 4.41 40.63
N GLU A 525 -10.98 4.72 41.85
CA GLU A 525 -12.39 5.02 42.20
C GLU A 525 -12.70 6.52 42.13
N GLU A 526 -12.91 7.14 40.97
CA GLU A 526 -13.55 8.47 40.94
C GLU A 526 -14.41 8.66 39.68
N ALA A 527 -15.73 8.55 39.84
CA ALA A 527 -16.74 8.62 38.76
C ALA A 527 -16.92 10.01 38.11
N ASP A 528 -16.30 11.06 38.65
CA ASP A 528 -16.49 12.47 38.23
C ASP A 528 -15.28 13.08 37.49
N ILE A 529 -14.25 12.29 37.13
CA ILE A 529 -13.08 12.80 36.42
C ILE A 529 -13.37 12.91 34.90
N PRO A 530 -13.09 14.05 34.25
CA PRO A 530 -13.20 14.18 32.80
C PRO A 530 -12.37 13.12 32.07
N VAL A 531 -12.91 12.51 31.00
CA VAL A 531 -12.20 11.46 30.24
C VAL A 531 -10.85 11.93 29.69
N ALA A 532 -10.69 13.22 29.37
CA ALA A 532 -9.39 13.79 29.01
C ALA A 532 -8.32 13.59 30.11
N SER A 533 -8.72 13.75 31.37
CA SER A 533 -7.87 13.56 32.55
C SER A 533 -7.65 12.08 32.88
N LEU A 534 -8.58 11.19 32.52
CA LEU A 534 -8.35 9.74 32.58
C LEU A 534 -7.35 9.31 31.49
N VAL A 535 -7.52 9.77 30.25
CA VAL A 535 -6.65 9.40 29.12
C VAL A 535 -5.23 9.96 29.26
N ASN A 536 -5.05 11.16 29.85
CA ASN A 536 -3.74 11.81 30.02
C ASN A 536 -3.45 12.30 31.47
N GLY A 537 -3.85 11.52 32.48
CA GLY A 537 -3.58 11.78 33.90
C GLY A 537 -2.45 10.95 34.52
N HIS A 538 -2.41 10.92 35.85
CA HIS A 538 -1.41 10.19 36.64
C HIS A 538 -1.87 8.79 37.09
N LEU A 539 -3.08 8.39 36.72
CA LEU A 539 -3.63 7.08 37.05
C LEU A 539 -2.94 5.98 36.23
N GLU A 540 -2.86 4.79 36.82
CA GLU A 540 -2.38 3.60 36.14
C GLU A 540 -3.42 3.11 35.12
N ARG A 541 -2.97 2.89 33.90
CA ARG A 541 -3.83 2.57 32.77
C ARG A 541 -3.22 1.46 31.93
N HIS A 542 -4.05 0.54 31.50
CA HIS A 542 -3.65 -0.58 30.64
C HIS A 542 -4.43 -0.54 29.34
N VAL A 543 -3.72 -0.60 28.22
CA VAL A 543 -4.33 -0.84 26.92
C VAL A 543 -4.39 -2.34 26.72
N CYS A 544 -5.60 -2.87 26.62
CA CYS A 544 -5.88 -4.29 26.61
C CYS A 544 -6.64 -4.69 25.34
N LYS A 545 -6.39 -5.90 24.85
CA LYS A 545 -7.11 -6.52 23.74
C LYS A 545 -7.97 -7.67 24.26
N VAL A 546 -9.24 -7.71 23.90
CA VAL A 546 -10.15 -8.78 24.33
C VAL A 546 -9.86 -10.05 23.54
N THR A 547 -9.62 -11.16 24.24
CA THR A 547 -9.24 -12.45 23.63
C THR A 547 -10.39 -13.46 23.62
N HIS A 548 -11.23 -13.48 24.65
CA HIS A 548 -12.36 -14.39 24.76
C HIS A 548 -13.48 -13.74 25.59
N ILE A 549 -14.74 -14.11 25.31
CA ILE A 549 -15.93 -13.60 25.99
C ILE A 549 -16.78 -14.81 26.40
N ALA A 550 -17.07 -14.93 27.70
CA ALA A 550 -17.92 -15.96 28.26
C ALA A 550 -18.99 -15.32 29.17
N ALA A 551 -20.22 -15.21 28.66
CA ALA A 551 -21.35 -14.55 29.34
C ALA A 551 -21.04 -13.11 29.79
N TYR A 552 -20.70 -12.90 31.07
CA TYR A 552 -20.36 -11.59 31.67
C TYR A 552 -18.85 -11.46 32.03
N SER A 553 -18.05 -12.46 31.69
CA SER A 553 -16.60 -12.49 31.91
C SER A 553 -15.85 -12.36 30.59
N TYR A 554 -14.85 -11.47 30.56
CA TYR A 554 -14.07 -11.13 29.38
C TYR A 554 -12.60 -11.35 29.71
N THR A 555 -11.89 -12.17 28.94
CA THR A 555 -10.44 -12.31 29.08
C THR A 555 -9.73 -11.31 28.17
N PHE A 556 -8.58 -10.82 28.62
CA PHE A 556 -7.81 -9.84 27.85
C PHE A 556 -6.32 -10.12 27.85
N GLU A 557 -5.64 -9.52 26.87
CA GLU A 557 -4.19 -9.45 26.79
C GLU A 557 -3.76 -7.99 26.99
N ILE A 558 -2.78 -7.75 27.86
CA ILE A 558 -2.24 -6.41 28.10
C ILE A 558 -1.20 -6.10 27.01
N LEU A 559 -1.45 -5.04 26.24
CA LEU A 559 -0.54 -4.58 25.19
C LEU A 559 0.44 -3.52 25.69
N SER A 560 0.00 -2.63 26.59
CA SER A 560 0.83 -1.54 27.12
C SER A 560 0.30 -1.04 28.47
N THR A 561 1.21 -0.66 29.36
CA THR A 561 0.91 -0.05 30.67
C THR A 561 1.40 1.40 30.71
N LEU A 562 0.58 2.29 31.26
CA LEU A 562 0.78 3.74 31.31
C LEU A 562 0.51 4.24 32.74
N SER A 563 1.57 4.46 33.51
CA SER A 563 1.52 4.95 34.89
C SER A 563 1.76 6.47 35.02
N THR A 564 2.08 7.15 33.92
CA THR A 564 2.42 8.57 33.88
C THR A 564 1.76 9.26 32.67
N PRO A 565 1.50 10.58 32.74
CA PRO A 565 1.03 11.35 31.59
C PRO A 565 2.03 11.30 30.42
N LEU A 566 1.53 11.59 29.21
CA LEU A 566 2.25 11.46 27.94
C LEU A 566 3.60 12.17 27.81
N GLY A 567 3.93 13.12 28.69
CA GLY A 567 5.28 13.70 28.70
C GLY A 567 5.87 13.94 30.07
N VAL A 568 5.60 13.00 30.98
CA VAL A 568 6.44 12.76 32.15
C VAL A 568 7.19 11.45 31.90
N LEU A 569 8.50 11.43 32.16
CA LEU A 569 9.28 10.19 32.08
C LEU A 569 8.69 9.16 33.07
N PRO A 570 8.36 7.94 32.62
CA PRO A 570 7.95 6.89 33.52
C PRO A 570 9.11 6.57 34.47
N LEU A 571 8.82 6.46 35.76
CA LEU A 571 9.79 5.95 36.73
C LEU A 571 10.02 4.44 36.47
N PRO A 572 11.21 3.90 36.78
CA PRO A 572 11.47 2.46 36.70
C PRO A 572 10.40 1.65 37.43
N GLU A 573 10.04 0.46 36.92
CA GLU A 573 9.05 -0.44 37.57
C GLU A 573 9.43 -0.76 39.02
N ASP A 574 10.73 -0.83 39.31
CA ASP A 574 11.27 -1.04 40.66
C ASP A 574 10.91 0.09 41.66
N GLU A 575 10.62 1.30 41.17
CA GLU A 575 10.25 2.47 41.98
C GLU A 575 8.73 2.70 42.05
N ARG A 576 7.96 2.09 41.13
CA ARG A 576 6.48 2.10 41.11
C ARG A 576 5.95 0.76 40.60
N PRO A 577 5.70 -0.21 41.49
CA PRO A 577 5.08 -1.48 41.10
C PRO A 577 3.69 -1.23 40.50
N THR A 578 3.38 -1.93 39.42
CA THR A 578 2.10 -1.89 38.69
C THR A 578 1.27 -3.13 39.02
N GLU A 579 -0.03 -3.10 38.80
CA GLU A 579 -0.89 -4.27 39.06
C GLU A 579 -0.56 -5.46 38.15
N VAL A 580 0.17 -5.23 37.05
CA VAL A 580 0.69 -6.27 36.16
C VAL A 580 1.81 -7.09 36.83
N SER A 581 2.52 -6.50 37.79
CA SER A 581 3.58 -7.14 38.58
C SER A 581 3.07 -7.79 39.87
N ASN A 582 1.77 -7.65 40.16
CA ASN A 582 1.15 -8.24 41.34
C ASN A 582 0.99 -9.75 41.15
N THR A 583 1.43 -10.53 42.14
CA THR A 583 1.36 -12.00 42.13
C THR A 583 0.14 -12.54 42.84
N GLU A 584 -0.73 -11.68 43.37
CA GLU A 584 -1.93 -12.05 44.11
C GLU A 584 -3.20 -11.94 43.25
N VAL A 585 -4.16 -12.85 43.47
CA VAL A 585 -5.48 -12.82 42.81
C VAL A 585 -6.36 -11.79 43.51
N GLU A 586 -6.33 -10.56 43.02
CA GLU A 586 -7.11 -9.44 43.55
C GLU A 586 -8.04 -8.87 42.47
N TRP A 587 -9.32 -8.68 42.80
CA TRP A 587 -10.29 -8.01 41.95
C TRP A 587 -10.32 -6.52 42.28
N LYS A 588 -10.09 -5.67 41.27
CA LYS A 588 -10.08 -4.21 41.43
C LYS A 588 -11.18 -3.57 40.61
N GLU A 589 -11.81 -2.55 41.19
CA GLU A 589 -12.73 -1.70 40.46
C GLU A 589 -11.96 -0.85 39.44
N VAL A 590 -12.41 -0.88 38.19
CA VAL A 590 -11.75 -0.24 37.06
C VAL A 590 -12.75 0.49 36.18
N THR A 591 -12.27 1.56 35.55
CA THR A 591 -13.01 2.28 34.52
C THR A 591 -12.55 1.85 33.14
N ILE A 592 -13.49 1.46 32.27
CA ILE A 592 -13.23 0.98 30.91
C ILE A 592 -13.62 2.04 29.90
N LEU A 593 -12.68 2.34 29.01
CA LEU A 593 -12.84 3.25 27.87
C LEU A 593 -12.66 2.48 26.55
N GLN A 594 -13.61 2.63 25.63
CA GLN A 594 -13.58 1.95 24.33
C GLN A 594 -12.99 2.84 23.23
N TYR A 595 -12.32 2.23 22.24
CA TYR A 595 -11.78 2.90 21.06
C TYR A 595 -12.83 2.99 19.93
N THR A 596 -13.89 3.77 20.14
CA THR A 596 -15.01 3.89 19.19
C THR A 596 -14.96 5.14 18.32
N GLY A 597 -14.24 6.18 18.75
CA GLY A 597 -14.10 7.45 18.03
C GLY A 597 -13.15 7.37 16.83
N ASP A 598 -13.32 8.30 15.89
CA ASP A 598 -12.37 8.53 14.80
C ASP A 598 -11.42 9.68 15.18
N THR A 599 -10.12 9.49 14.96
CA THR A 599 -9.12 10.54 15.21
C THR A 599 -9.39 11.81 14.41
N ASP A 600 -10.03 11.70 13.24
CA ASP A 600 -10.29 12.82 12.34
C ASP A 600 -11.33 13.80 12.92
N ASN A 601 -12.20 13.31 13.81
CA ASN A 601 -13.24 14.12 14.47
C ASN A 601 -12.72 14.85 15.72
N LEU A 602 -11.49 14.55 16.17
CA LEU A 602 -10.91 15.17 17.36
C LEU A 602 -10.28 16.54 17.03
N ASN A 603 -10.29 17.45 18.01
CA ASN A 603 -9.53 18.71 17.95
C ASN A 603 -8.00 18.44 17.89
N GLU A 604 -7.20 19.43 17.50
CA GLU A 604 -5.74 19.24 17.31
C GLU A 604 -5.01 18.70 18.55
N THR A 605 -5.42 19.11 19.76
CA THR A 605 -4.79 18.69 21.01
C THR A 605 -5.13 17.24 21.35
N ASP A 606 -6.41 16.88 21.28
CA ASP A 606 -6.90 15.53 21.57
C ASP A 606 -6.46 14.54 20.49
N ARG A 607 -6.42 14.98 19.22
CA ARG A 607 -5.83 14.21 18.12
C ARG A 607 -4.36 13.93 18.36
N SER A 608 -3.61 14.90 18.88
CA SER A 608 -2.19 14.69 19.21
C SER A 608 -2.01 13.65 20.31
N VAL A 609 -2.87 13.67 21.34
CA VAL A 609 -2.91 12.68 22.42
C VAL A 609 -3.25 11.29 21.87
N ALA A 610 -4.30 11.18 21.04
CA ALA A 610 -4.72 9.93 20.43
C ALA A 610 -3.62 9.31 19.55
N LEU A 611 -2.99 10.11 18.68
CA LEU A 611 -1.88 9.65 17.84
C LEU A 611 -0.66 9.26 18.67
N ALA A 612 -0.37 9.96 19.76
CA ALA A 612 0.72 9.60 20.67
C ALA A 612 0.45 8.25 21.35
N MET A 613 -0.80 7.97 21.75
CA MET A 613 -1.21 6.67 22.29
C MET A 613 -1.02 5.53 21.27
N ILE A 614 -1.46 5.72 20.03
CA ILE A 614 -1.25 4.74 18.95
C ILE A 614 0.25 4.49 18.74
N LEU A 615 1.05 5.56 18.71
CA LEU A 615 2.49 5.48 18.48
C LEU A 615 3.26 4.72 19.58
N ARG A 616 2.80 4.73 20.83
CA ARG A 616 3.41 3.94 21.92
C ARG A 616 3.24 2.43 21.74
N ARG A 617 2.27 1.99 20.96
CA ARG A 617 2.02 0.56 20.67
C ARG A 617 2.90 0.02 19.55
N ILE A 618 3.54 0.89 18.76
CA ILE A 618 4.50 0.49 17.71
C ILE A 618 5.75 -0.11 18.40
N PRO A 619 6.11 -1.39 18.17
CA PRO A 619 7.30 -2.01 18.73
C PRO A 619 8.60 -1.34 18.27
N SER A 620 9.74 -1.71 18.88
CA SER A 620 11.03 -1.17 18.45
C SER A 620 11.33 -1.54 16.98
N VAL A 621 12.09 -0.68 16.30
CA VAL A 621 12.42 -0.93 14.88
C VAL A 621 13.32 -2.16 14.72
N LEU A 622 14.22 -2.44 15.68
CA LEU A 622 15.04 -3.64 15.63
C LEU A 622 14.20 -4.91 15.83
N ASP A 623 13.17 -4.90 16.67
CA ASP A 623 12.27 -6.06 16.79
C ASP A 623 11.52 -6.35 15.48
N MET A 624 10.99 -5.29 14.86
CA MET A 624 10.34 -5.40 13.53
C MET A 624 11.32 -5.93 12.48
N ARG A 625 12.57 -5.45 12.51
CA ARG A 625 13.63 -5.92 11.61
C ARG A 625 13.94 -7.39 11.84
N THR A 626 14.14 -7.81 13.08
CA THR A 626 14.45 -9.21 13.44
C THR A 626 13.35 -10.14 12.95
N TYR A 627 12.07 -9.80 13.20
CA TYR A 627 10.94 -10.56 12.68
C TYR A 627 10.95 -10.69 11.15
N LEU A 628 11.20 -9.60 10.43
CA LEU A 628 11.26 -9.60 8.96
C LEU A 628 12.48 -10.37 8.41
N LEU A 629 13.61 -10.36 9.12
CA LEU A 629 14.80 -11.13 8.74
C LEU A 629 14.61 -12.62 9.00
N ASP A 630 13.95 -12.99 10.10
CA ASP A 630 13.62 -14.38 10.43
C ASP A 630 12.52 -14.93 9.51
N ASN A 631 11.65 -14.05 8.98
CA ASN A 631 10.53 -14.40 8.12
C ASN A 631 10.53 -13.58 6.81
N PRO A 632 11.51 -13.77 5.90
CA PRO A 632 11.74 -12.91 4.73
C PRO A 632 10.60 -12.87 3.70
N SER A 633 9.63 -13.77 3.83
CA SER A 633 8.46 -13.87 2.95
C SER A 633 7.15 -13.45 3.62
N GLN A 634 7.16 -13.19 4.93
CA GLN A 634 6.01 -12.65 5.66
C GLN A 634 6.05 -11.12 5.69
N ARG A 635 4.88 -10.48 5.82
CA ARG A 635 4.75 -9.03 5.96
C ARG A 635 4.41 -8.66 7.39
N LEU A 636 4.59 -7.39 7.76
CA LEU A 636 4.27 -6.90 9.11
C LEU A 636 2.83 -7.17 9.60
N PRO A 637 1.77 -7.16 8.76
CA PRO A 637 0.42 -7.55 9.19
C PRO A 637 0.34 -8.97 9.76
N SER A 638 1.25 -9.87 9.40
CA SER A 638 1.26 -11.27 9.84
C SER A 638 1.86 -11.47 11.23
N TRP A 639 2.52 -10.47 11.81
CA TRP A 639 3.28 -10.62 13.07
C TRP A 639 2.38 -10.76 14.31
N GLY A 640 1.10 -10.38 14.22
CA GLY A 640 0.12 -10.43 15.33
C GLY A 640 0.37 -9.41 16.46
N ARG A 641 1.63 -8.99 16.66
CA ARG A 641 2.08 -8.02 17.68
C ARG A 641 1.85 -6.55 17.31
N LEU A 642 1.41 -6.29 16.07
CA LEU A 642 1.14 -4.95 15.55
C LEU A 642 -0.33 -4.87 15.10
N ASP A 643 -1.10 -3.98 15.73
CA ASP A 643 -2.50 -3.76 15.38
C ASP A 643 -2.65 -2.94 14.08
N LYS A 644 -3.85 -2.97 13.50
CA LYS A 644 -4.17 -2.31 12.23
C LYS A 644 -3.92 -0.80 12.28
N ASP A 645 -4.27 -0.13 13.37
CA ASP A 645 -4.15 1.33 13.49
C ASP A 645 -2.68 1.74 13.62
N SER A 646 -1.92 1.01 14.44
CA SER A 646 -0.47 1.24 14.61
C SER A 646 0.30 0.95 13.31
N LEU A 647 -0.07 -0.08 12.56
CA LEU A 647 0.49 -0.35 11.23
C LEU A 647 0.15 0.77 10.23
N THR A 648 -1.09 1.23 10.20
CA THR A 648 -1.55 2.28 9.28
C THR A 648 -0.83 3.61 9.58
N LEU A 649 -0.68 3.95 10.86
CA LEU A 649 0.07 5.13 11.28
C LEU A 649 1.56 5.01 10.94
N LEU A 650 2.19 3.86 11.22
CA LEU A 650 3.58 3.58 10.86
C LEU A 650 3.80 3.73 9.35
N GLN A 651 2.88 3.17 8.56
CA GLN A 651 2.91 3.23 7.11
C GLN A 651 2.85 4.69 6.62
N TRP A 652 1.97 5.52 7.18
CA TRP A 652 1.89 6.94 6.86
C TRP A 652 3.16 7.71 7.26
N ILE A 653 3.74 7.43 8.44
CA ILE A 653 4.97 8.10 8.89
C ILE A 653 6.12 7.84 7.91
N ILE A 654 6.28 6.59 7.46
CA ILE A 654 7.36 6.19 6.54
C ILE A 654 7.05 6.68 5.11
N SER A 655 5.83 6.47 4.60
CA SER A 655 5.45 6.80 3.21
C SER A 655 5.38 8.31 2.93
N SER A 656 5.06 9.11 3.95
CA SER A 656 5.06 10.58 3.85
C SER A 656 6.47 11.16 3.70
N ASN A 657 7.53 10.41 4.04
CA ASN A 657 8.90 10.84 3.82
C ASN A 657 9.33 10.59 2.36
N ARG A 658 9.44 11.69 1.60
CA ARG A 658 9.90 11.67 0.19
C ARG A 658 11.41 11.92 0.04
N SER A 659 12.13 12.11 1.14
CA SER A 659 13.56 12.36 1.15
C SER A 659 14.33 11.04 1.27
N LEU A 660 15.55 10.98 0.75
CA LEU A 660 16.43 9.83 0.93
C LEU A 660 17.47 10.16 2.00
N ILE A 661 17.35 9.50 3.14
CA ILE A 661 18.21 9.67 4.32
C ILE A 661 18.97 8.37 4.54
N LEU A 662 20.29 8.45 4.62
CA LEU A 662 21.16 7.32 4.96
C LEU A 662 21.92 7.60 6.24
N GLN A 663 22.18 6.55 7.02
CA GLN A 663 23.04 6.61 8.20
C GLN A 663 24.50 6.55 7.77
N ASP A 664 25.28 7.56 8.15
CA ASP A 664 26.72 7.63 7.82
C ASP A 664 27.61 7.46 9.08
N ASP A 665 27.06 7.44 10.29
CA ASP A 665 27.86 7.25 11.52
C ASP A 665 27.31 6.15 12.41
N ALA A 666 28.21 5.48 13.13
CA ALA A 666 27.85 4.48 14.13
C ALA A 666 27.12 5.12 15.32
N VAL A 667 26.24 4.36 15.96
CA VAL A 667 25.62 4.77 17.22
C VAL A 667 26.72 5.12 18.24
N PRO A 668 26.73 6.33 18.82
CA PRO A 668 27.80 6.77 19.71
C PRO A 668 27.74 6.01 21.03
N ASN A 669 28.86 5.41 21.44
CA ASN A 669 28.96 4.78 22.76
C ASN A 669 29.35 5.83 23.82
N LEU A 670 28.35 6.37 24.51
CA LEU A 670 28.52 7.39 25.54
C LEU A 670 29.14 6.86 26.85
N PHE A 671 29.32 5.53 26.99
CA PHE A 671 29.81 4.88 28.22
C PHE A 671 31.30 4.56 28.23
N LYS A 672 32.06 4.88 27.16
CA LYS A 672 33.53 4.78 27.22
C LYS A 672 34.08 6.02 27.94
N PRO A 673 34.78 5.88 29.08
CA PRO A 673 35.45 7.00 29.71
C PRO A 673 36.49 7.57 28.74
N GLU A 674 36.46 8.89 28.53
CA GLU A 674 37.54 9.60 27.86
C GLU A 674 38.86 9.29 28.57
N GLU A 675 39.84 8.73 27.87
CA GLU A 675 41.21 8.64 28.38
C GLU A 675 41.69 10.07 28.68
N GLN A 676 41.86 10.38 29.97
CA GLN A 676 42.32 11.68 30.41
C GLN A 676 43.74 11.97 29.86
N PRO A 677 44.00 13.17 29.32
CA PRO A 677 45.35 13.57 28.93
C PRO A 677 46.09 14.08 30.17
N GLY A 678 46.91 13.23 30.78
CA GLY A 678 47.84 13.68 31.82
C GLY A 678 48.43 12.57 32.67
N ASP A 679 49.56 12.02 32.24
CA ASP A 679 50.72 11.96 33.14
C ASP A 679 52.02 11.87 32.34
N THR A 680 52.89 12.82 32.64
CA THR A 680 54.19 13.02 31.99
C THR A 680 55.22 12.34 32.86
N GLU A 681 55.63 11.10 32.55
CA GLU A 681 56.96 10.53 32.85
C GLU A 681 57.00 9.00 32.61
N SER A 682 57.45 8.58 31.44
CA SER A 682 58.49 7.53 31.29
C SER A 682 58.73 7.24 29.81
N ARG A 683 59.88 7.70 29.32
CA ARG A 683 60.47 7.20 28.08
C ARG A 683 60.82 5.73 28.29
N ILE A 684 60.52 4.85 27.33
CA ILE A 684 61.48 3.90 26.69
C ILE A 684 60.77 3.08 25.60
N ARG A 685 61.34 3.20 24.38
CA ARG A 685 61.27 2.31 23.19
C ARG A 685 59.94 2.16 22.44
N VAL A 686 59.91 2.88 21.32
CA VAL A 686 59.19 2.54 20.08
C VAL A 686 59.48 1.09 19.64
N PRO A 687 58.45 0.26 19.39
CA PRO A 687 58.46 -0.73 18.32
C PRO A 687 57.87 -0.10 17.04
N PRO A 688 58.36 -0.46 15.85
CA PRO A 688 57.80 0.04 14.60
C PRO A 688 56.48 -0.70 14.31
N ASP A 689 55.48 0.10 13.95
CA ASP A 689 54.18 -0.22 13.34
C ASP A 689 52.99 0.18 14.23
N PRO A 690 52.16 1.16 13.82
CA PRO A 690 50.92 1.44 14.51
C PRO A 690 49.98 0.24 14.31
N PRO A 691 49.35 -0.29 15.37
CA PRO A 691 48.17 -1.14 15.19
C PRO A 691 47.13 -0.29 14.45
N ASN A 692 46.65 -0.79 13.31
CA ASN A 692 45.58 -0.18 12.54
C ASN A 692 44.44 0.27 13.50
N PRO A 693 43.94 1.51 13.39
CA PRO A 693 42.78 1.92 14.18
C PRO A 693 41.61 0.96 13.89
N PRO A 694 40.74 0.64 14.87
CA PRO A 694 39.89 -0.55 14.79
C PRO A 694 38.79 -0.53 13.73
N ASN A 695 38.66 0.54 12.94
CA ASN A 695 37.78 0.61 11.77
C ASN A 695 38.34 1.68 10.80
N PRO A 696 38.31 1.47 9.48
CA PRO A 696 38.62 2.54 8.53
C PRO A 696 37.66 3.72 8.77
N PRO A 697 38.15 4.98 8.75
CA PRO A 697 37.28 6.15 8.91
C PRO A 697 36.22 6.12 7.80
N ASN A 698 34.93 6.16 8.17
CA ASN A 698 33.85 6.16 7.19
C ASN A 698 34.07 7.34 6.22
N PRO A 699 34.22 7.08 4.89
CA PRO A 699 34.52 8.11 3.91
C PRO A 699 33.43 9.19 3.78
N HIS A 700 32.23 8.94 4.29
CA HIS A 700 31.08 9.83 4.19
C HIS A 700 30.86 10.74 5.42
N LYS A 701 31.71 10.60 6.44
CA LYS A 701 31.61 11.33 7.72
C LYS A 701 32.11 12.77 7.61
N VAL A 702 31.32 13.72 8.13
CA VAL A 702 31.74 15.11 8.28
C VAL A 702 32.72 15.22 9.46
N ASN A 703 33.91 15.75 9.19
CA ASN A 703 34.98 15.88 10.18
C ASN A 703 35.02 17.27 10.81
N GLY A 704 35.36 17.34 12.09
CA GLY A 704 35.52 18.58 12.86
C GLY A 704 34.45 18.86 13.91
N LEU A 705 33.50 17.93 14.14
CA LEU A 705 32.47 18.02 15.19
C LEU A 705 32.79 17.09 16.38
N GLN A 706 32.16 17.34 17.52
CA GLN A 706 32.29 16.47 18.69
C GLN A 706 31.71 15.06 18.42
N PRO A 707 32.24 14.00 19.06
CA PRO A 707 31.86 12.61 18.76
C PRO A 707 30.41 12.24 19.10
N HIS A 708 29.71 13.09 19.85
CA HIS A 708 28.39 12.79 20.42
C HIS A 708 27.21 13.00 19.45
N TRP A 709 27.46 13.45 18.22
CA TRP A 709 26.42 13.66 17.21
C TRP A 709 26.44 12.52 16.18
N MET A 710 25.35 11.76 16.14
CA MET A 710 25.12 10.76 15.10
C MET A 710 24.81 11.47 13.77
N GLN A 711 25.46 11.04 12.68
CA GLN A 711 25.37 11.72 11.39
C GLN A 711 24.51 10.93 10.39
N PHE A 712 23.59 11.65 9.75
CA PHE A 712 22.78 11.17 8.65
C PHE A 712 22.97 12.08 7.45
N ARG A 713 22.94 11.51 6.25
CA ARG A 713 23.10 12.24 5.00
C ARG A 713 21.80 12.24 4.21
N PHE A 714 21.41 13.43 3.76
CA PHE A 714 20.36 13.61 2.77
C PHE A 714 20.96 13.49 1.39
N LEU A 715 20.83 12.31 0.75
CA LEU A 715 21.19 12.15 -0.67
C LEU A 715 20.34 13.06 -1.55
N GLN A 716 19.06 13.15 -1.21
CA GLN A 716 18.06 13.85 -2.01
C GLN A 716 16.94 14.34 -1.08
N GLY A 717 16.57 15.63 -1.20
CA GLY A 717 15.32 16.12 -0.64
C GLY A 717 14.13 15.75 -1.53
N THR A 718 13.01 16.47 -1.40
CA THR A 718 11.88 16.31 -2.32
C THR A 718 12.34 16.61 -3.76
N PRO A 719 11.99 15.78 -4.77
CA PRO A 719 12.43 15.96 -6.16
C PRO A 719 12.21 17.38 -6.71
N GLU A 720 11.06 17.98 -6.41
CA GLU A 720 10.71 19.32 -6.89
C GLU A 720 11.64 20.41 -6.36
N ARG A 721 12.00 20.35 -5.07
CA ARG A 721 12.92 21.34 -4.47
C ARG A 721 14.34 21.16 -5.00
N GLU A 722 14.80 19.92 -5.19
CA GLU A 722 16.12 19.67 -5.77
C GLU A 722 16.19 20.18 -7.22
N ARG A 723 15.10 20.05 -7.99
CA ARG A 723 14.97 20.61 -9.35
C ARG A 723 15.12 22.13 -9.37
N LEU A 724 14.34 22.84 -8.53
CA LEU A 724 14.41 24.30 -8.42
C LEU A 724 15.81 24.77 -7.96
N PHE A 725 16.36 24.10 -6.95
CA PHE A 725 17.69 24.39 -6.42
C PHE A 725 18.78 24.19 -7.48
N MET A 726 18.70 23.11 -8.28
CA MET A 726 19.64 22.86 -9.38
C MET A 726 19.58 23.91 -10.47
N LYS A 727 18.38 24.35 -10.85
CA LYS A 727 18.17 25.42 -11.84
C LYS A 727 18.89 26.70 -11.43
N GLU A 728 18.77 27.09 -10.16
CA GLU A 728 19.44 28.27 -9.62
C GLU A 728 20.96 28.14 -9.56
N ILE A 729 21.48 26.97 -9.19
CA ILE A 729 22.93 26.71 -9.20
C ILE A 729 23.51 26.82 -10.62
N MET A 730 22.79 26.31 -11.63
CA MET A 730 23.23 26.43 -13.02
C MET A 730 23.26 27.88 -13.48
N ALA A 731 22.27 28.68 -13.09
CA ALA A 731 22.24 30.12 -13.38
C ALA A 731 23.43 30.86 -12.73
N VAL A 732 23.76 30.57 -11.47
CA VAL A 732 24.90 31.18 -10.77
C VAL A 732 26.23 30.74 -11.38
N SER A 733 26.35 29.48 -11.80
CA SER A 733 27.56 28.94 -12.42
C SER A 733 27.90 29.64 -13.75
N GLN A 734 26.91 30.18 -14.45
CA GLN A 734 27.05 30.94 -15.70
C GLN A 734 27.41 32.42 -15.50
N SER A 735 27.33 32.94 -14.27
CA SER A 735 27.69 34.32 -13.95
C SER A 735 29.21 34.56 -14.02
N GLN A 736 29.65 35.80 -14.28
CA GLN A 736 31.08 36.15 -14.25
C GLN A 736 31.45 36.68 -12.85
N GLY A 737 32.14 35.86 -12.03
CA GLY A 737 32.59 36.26 -10.68
C GLY A 737 33.17 35.12 -9.84
N GLU A 738 33.51 35.38 -8.57
CA GLU A 738 33.91 34.34 -7.60
C GLU A 738 32.80 33.30 -7.36
N GLN A 739 31.54 33.71 -7.55
CA GLN A 739 30.35 32.85 -7.47
C GLN A 739 30.35 31.73 -8.53
N SER A 740 31.04 31.90 -9.67
CA SER A 740 31.21 30.84 -10.67
C SER A 740 32.17 29.73 -10.21
N LYS A 741 33.13 30.06 -9.33
CA LYS A 741 34.06 29.08 -8.73
C LYS A 741 33.43 28.33 -7.55
N PHE A 742 32.59 29.04 -6.78
CA PHE A 742 31.87 28.51 -5.63
C PHE A 742 30.38 28.83 -5.76
N PRO A 743 29.60 28.02 -6.51
CA PRO A 743 28.19 28.31 -6.77
C PRO A 743 27.30 28.16 -5.53
N THR A 744 27.77 27.45 -4.50
CA THR A 744 27.07 27.26 -3.23
C THR A 744 27.97 27.54 -2.02
N ILE A 745 27.33 27.89 -0.91
CA ILE A 745 27.92 28.01 0.42
C ILE A 745 27.25 27.02 1.37
N PHE A 746 27.90 26.71 2.50
CA PHE A 746 27.32 25.86 3.53
C PHE A 746 27.05 26.66 4.80
N ALA A 747 25.92 26.37 5.46
CA ALA A 747 25.54 27.01 6.71
C ALA A 747 24.85 26.03 7.66
N TRP A 748 24.99 26.29 8.97
CA TRP A 748 24.33 25.58 10.04
C TRP A 748 22.92 26.13 10.28
N HIS A 749 21.95 25.24 10.35
CA HIS A 749 20.60 25.56 10.83
C HIS A 749 20.22 24.61 11.97
N GLY A 750 19.89 25.20 13.13
CA GLY A 750 19.41 24.47 14.30
C GLY A 750 17.95 24.81 14.58
N SER A 751 17.19 23.80 14.99
CA SER A 751 15.77 23.94 15.32
C SER A 751 15.39 22.96 16.42
N SER A 752 14.34 23.26 17.17
CA SER A 752 13.78 22.36 18.18
C SER A 752 13.33 21.03 17.56
N LEU A 753 13.44 19.93 18.32
CA LEU A 753 13.20 18.56 17.84
C LEU A 753 11.83 18.39 17.15
N GLN A 754 10.78 18.98 17.71
CA GLN A 754 9.39 18.98 17.21
C GLN A 754 9.22 19.51 15.78
N ASN A 755 10.13 20.37 15.30
CA ASN A 755 10.03 20.95 13.96
C ASN A 755 10.61 20.00 12.89
N TRP A 756 11.49 19.07 13.27
CA TRP A 756 12.21 18.24 12.32
C TRP A 756 11.31 17.29 11.55
N HIS A 757 10.17 16.87 12.12
CA HIS A 757 9.17 16.10 11.38
C HIS A 757 8.69 16.83 10.12
N SER A 758 8.43 18.14 10.22
CA SER A 758 7.99 18.99 9.12
C SER A 758 9.16 19.37 8.20
N ILE A 759 10.32 19.70 8.76
CA ILE A 759 11.51 20.14 8.00
C ILE A 759 11.99 19.05 7.03
N ILE A 760 12.05 17.79 7.45
CA ILE A 760 12.54 16.71 6.57
C ILE A 760 11.59 16.40 5.39
N ARG A 761 10.30 16.74 5.52
CA ARG A 761 9.26 16.47 4.51
C ARG A 761 9.06 17.65 3.56
N THR A 762 9.05 18.86 4.11
CA THR A 762 8.72 20.07 3.36
C THR A 762 9.92 20.96 3.07
N GLY A 763 11.06 20.73 3.72
CA GLY A 763 12.21 21.65 3.73
C GLY A 763 12.08 22.70 4.84
N LEU A 764 13.11 23.53 4.96
CA LEU A 764 13.06 24.70 5.86
C LEU A 764 12.08 25.73 5.29
N ASP A 765 11.34 26.44 6.15
CA ASP A 765 10.69 27.70 5.79
C ASP A 765 10.59 28.61 7.01
N PHE A 766 9.94 29.75 6.83
CA PHE A 766 9.78 30.77 7.86
C PHE A 766 8.32 31.19 8.04
N ASN A 767 7.34 30.37 7.64
CA ASN A 767 5.91 30.71 7.74
C ASN A 767 5.48 30.96 9.18
N THR A 768 5.99 30.16 10.12
CA THR A 768 5.68 30.26 11.55
C THR A 768 6.82 30.96 12.30
N VAL A 769 6.47 31.98 13.10
CA VAL A 769 7.45 32.71 13.93
C VAL A 769 7.53 32.09 15.31
N GLN A 770 8.55 31.25 15.55
CA GLN A 770 8.82 30.68 16.88
C GLN A 770 9.85 31.51 17.67
N ASN A 771 10.84 32.05 16.98
CA ASN A 771 11.85 32.96 17.52
C ASN A 771 11.68 34.32 16.82
N GLY A 772 11.81 35.43 17.56
CA GLY A 772 11.55 36.76 17.00
C GLY A 772 12.39 37.10 15.76
N ARG A 773 11.83 37.86 14.81
CA ARG A 773 12.46 38.19 13.50
C ARG A 773 13.27 39.49 13.53
N SER A 774 14.26 39.57 14.42
CA SER A 774 15.03 40.80 14.65
C SER A 774 15.91 41.25 13.47
N LEU A 775 16.27 40.33 12.56
CA LEU A 775 17.13 40.60 11.39
C LEU A 775 16.35 40.58 10.06
N GLY A 776 15.01 40.54 10.12
CA GLY A 776 14.12 40.49 8.95
C GLY A 776 13.44 39.13 8.74
N ASP A 777 12.63 39.05 7.70
CA ASP A 777 11.86 37.86 7.33
C ASP A 777 12.69 36.89 6.49
N GLY A 778 12.81 35.64 6.95
CA GLY A 778 13.52 34.58 6.23
C GLY A 778 13.97 33.44 7.13
N VAL A 779 14.63 32.44 6.53
CA VAL A 779 15.28 31.34 7.26
C VAL A 779 16.63 31.81 7.79
N TYR A 780 16.82 31.66 9.11
CA TYR A 780 18.04 32.06 9.82
C TYR A 780 19.07 30.93 9.79
N MET A 781 20.30 31.25 9.39
CA MET A 781 21.41 30.30 9.32
C MET A 781 22.72 30.95 9.76
N SER A 782 23.66 30.16 10.24
CA SER A 782 24.96 30.66 10.73
C SER A 782 26.12 29.86 10.16
N SER A 783 27.29 30.49 9.98
CA SER A 783 28.53 29.77 9.70
C SER A 783 29.13 29.11 10.95
N ASP A 784 28.69 29.52 12.15
CA ASP A 784 29.13 29.00 13.44
C ASP A 784 28.11 28.02 14.02
N PHE A 785 28.55 26.79 14.28
CA PHE A 785 27.78 25.72 14.91
C PHE A 785 27.23 26.11 16.29
N THR A 786 27.98 26.85 17.11
CA THR A 786 27.59 27.18 18.49
C THR A 786 26.33 28.04 18.52
N VAL A 787 26.22 28.96 17.56
CA VAL A 787 25.05 29.82 17.39
C VAL A 787 23.83 28.97 17.07
N SER A 788 23.91 28.12 16.04
CA SER A 788 22.79 27.28 15.61
C SER A 788 22.42 26.23 16.66
N LYS A 789 23.39 25.69 17.41
CA LYS A 789 23.15 24.81 18.58
C LYS A 789 22.30 25.51 19.65
N GLY A 790 22.41 26.83 19.80
CA GLY A 790 21.56 27.62 20.69
C GLY A 790 20.07 27.54 20.36
N TYR A 791 19.72 27.34 19.09
CA TYR A 791 18.34 27.19 18.61
C TYR A 791 17.83 25.74 18.65
N CYS A 792 18.68 24.77 18.98
CA CYS A 792 18.28 23.39 19.26
C CYS A 792 17.76 23.17 20.69
N ARG A 793 17.71 24.23 21.52
CA ARG A 793 17.35 24.13 22.94
C ARG A 793 15.91 23.66 23.15
N LYS A 794 15.71 22.83 24.18
CA LYS A 794 14.40 22.46 24.74
C LYS A 794 13.64 23.73 25.13
N GLN A 795 12.37 23.83 24.75
CA GLN A 795 11.48 24.79 25.39
C GLN A 795 11.22 24.31 26.83
N PRO A 796 11.35 25.17 27.85
CA PRO A 796 11.20 24.78 29.27
C PRO A 796 9.80 24.29 29.65
N TYR A 797 8.82 24.35 28.74
CA TYR A 797 7.42 23.96 28.95
C TYR A 797 6.92 22.91 27.93
N ALA A 798 7.79 22.35 27.09
CA ALA A 798 7.38 21.31 26.14
C ALA A 798 7.27 19.97 26.88
N VAL A 799 6.08 19.38 26.84
CA VAL A 799 5.76 18.04 27.35
C VAL A 799 6.63 17.01 26.62
N GLU A 800 7.37 16.16 27.35
CA GLU A 800 8.33 15.21 26.77
C GLU A 800 7.64 14.05 26.06
N THR A 801 7.14 14.25 24.84
CA THR A 801 6.59 13.17 24.03
C THR A 801 7.68 12.43 23.27
N ASN A 802 8.56 11.74 24.01
CA ASN A 802 9.49 10.79 23.41
C ASN A 802 8.74 9.51 23.03
N TRP A 803 9.08 8.92 21.88
CA TRP A 803 8.62 7.58 21.55
C TRP A 803 9.30 6.58 22.52
N PRO A 804 8.56 5.89 23.40
CA PRO A 804 9.16 5.05 24.45
C PRO A 804 10.00 3.90 23.90
N ASN A 805 9.61 3.35 22.74
CA ASN A 805 10.29 2.23 22.10
C ASN A 805 11.42 2.68 21.15
N SER A 806 11.77 3.98 21.16
CA SER A 806 12.93 4.49 20.43
C SER A 806 14.21 3.95 21.05
N LEU A 807 15.05 3.38 20.19
CA LEU A 807 16.36 2.86 20.56
C LEU A 807 17.42 3.96 20.62
N LEU A 808 17.24 5.04 19.86
CA LEU A 808 18.17 6.17 19.80
C LEU A 808 17.83 7.30 20.78
N LYS A 809 16.56 7.44 21.16
CA LYS A 809 16.06 8.51 22.06
C LYS A 809 16.62 9.90 21.69
N PRO A 810 16.35 10.40 20.47
CA PRO A 810 16.93 11.66 20.01
C PRO A 810 16.41 12.84 20.83
N PHE A 811 17.29 13.77 21.23
CA PHE A 811 16.91 14.93 22.04
C PHE A 811 17.29 16.28 21.44
N ALA A 812 18.15 16.29 20.42
CA ALA A 812 18.50 17.50 19.68
C ALA A 812 18.86 17.15 18.23
N ALA A 813 18.54 18.04 17.28
CA ALA A 813 18.91 17.89 15.89
C ALA A 813 19.35 19.22 15.26
N ILE A 814 20.34 19.16 14.37
CA ILE A 814 20.92 20.30 13.65
C ILE A 814 21.30 19.85 12.23
N SER A 815 21.19 20.73 11.23
CA SER A 815 21.52 20.40 9.84
C SER A 815 22.61 21.30 9.27
N ILE A 816 23.41 20.73 8.38
CA ILE A 816 24.19 21.48 7.39
C ILE A 816 23.32 21.62 6.15
N CYS A 817 23.11 22.87 5.74
CA CYS A 817 22.40 23.23 4.54
C CYS A 817 23.36 23.78 3.49
N GLU A 818 23.17 23.33 2.25
CA GLU A 818 23.76 23.92 1.05
C GLU A 818 22.86 25.09 0.62
N VAL A 819 23.45 26.26 0.42
CA VAL A 819 22.74 27.49 0.06
C VAL A 819 23.33 28.07 -1.23
N VAL A 820 22.49 28.53 -2.15
CA VAL A 820 22.94 29.18 -3.39
C VAL A 820 23.75 30.44 -3.05
N ASN A 821 24.93 30.61 -3.67
CA ASN A 821 25.82 31.73 -3.38
C ASN A 821 25.36 33.04 -4.05
N ARG A 822 24.22 33.58 -3.61
CA ARG A 822 23.67 34.90 -3.98
C ARG A 822 23.56 35.80 -2.75
N CYS A 823 24.63 35.91 -1.98
CA CYS A 823 24.61 36.66 -0.72
C CYS A 823 24.25 38.15 -0.87
N ASP A 824 24.38 38.72 -2.07
CA ASP A 824 23.97 40.10 -2.36
C ASP A 824 22.44 40.28 -2.33
N GLU A 825 21.68 39.19 -2.53
CA GLU A 825 20.22 39.16 -2.51
C GLU A 825 19.66 38.66 -1.17
N PHE A 826 20.53 38.34 -0.20
CA PHE A 826 20.07 37.91 1.14
C PHE A 826 19.51 39.10 1.91
N VAL A 827 18.47 38.86 2.71
CA VAL A 827 17.90 39.87 3.62
C VAL A 827 18.97 40.38 4.58
N ARG A 828 19.82 39.45 5.06
CA ARG A 828 20.96 39.78 5.91
C ARG A 828 22.10 38.80 5.70
N THR A 829 23.33 39.32 5.74
CA THR A 829 24.56 38.51 5.64
C THR A 829 25.42 38.55 6.90
N ALA A 830 25.23 39.54 7.77
CA ALA A 830 25.98 39.69 9.03
C ALA A 830 25.05 40.18 10.17
N PRO A 831 25.15 39.62 11.39
CA PRO A 831 26.09 38.60 11.84
C PRO A 831 25.74 37.17 11.38
N HIS A 832 24.52 36.95 10.89
CA HIS A 832 24.01 35.65 10.44
C HIS A 832 23.31 35.81 9.09
N TYR A 833 23.15 34.71 8.36
CA TYR A 833 22.46 34.67 7.08
C TYR A 833 20.94 34.62 7.30
N VAL A 834 20.21 35.49 6.61
CA VAL A 834 18.74 35.44 6.54
C VAL A 834 18.36 35.36 5.07
N VAL A 835 17.79 34.21 4.68
CA VAL A 835 17.43 33.90 3.30
C VAL A 835 15.91 33.78 3.22
N ASN A 836 15.28 34.65 2.43
CA ASN A 836 13.83 34.63 2.21
C ASN A 836 13.42 33.74 1.02
N GLN A 837 14.34 33.42 0.12
CA GLN A 837 14.12 32.48 -0.99
C GLN A 837 14.40 31.06 -0.54
N ILE A 838 13.33 30.28 -0.39
CA ILE A 838 13.38 28.97 0.26
C ILE A 838 13.89 27.89 -0.70
N GLU A 839 13.72 28.12 -1.99
CA GLU A 839 14.26 27.32 -3.09
C GLU A 839 15.79 27.41 -3.21
N TRP A 840 16.43 28.34 -2.50
CA TRP A 840 17.89 28.46 -2.45
C TRP A 840 18.54 27.67 -1.32
N ILE A 841 17.76 26.91 -0.55
CA ILE A 841 18.24 26.21 0.64
C ILE A 841 17.92 24.73 0.52
N GLN A 842 18.94 23.88 0.67
CA GLN A 842 18.79 22.43 0.66
C GLN A 842 19.56 21.78 1.82
N CYS A 843 18.89 20.94 2.61
CA CYS A 843 19.54 20.17 3.68
C CYS A 843 20.41 19.05 3.07
N ARG A 844 21.64 18.88 3.57
CA ARG A 844 22.58 17.83 3.11
C ARG A 844 23.02 16.86 4.20
N TYR A 845 23.19 17.33 5.43
CA TYR A 845 23.43 16.46 6.58
C TYR A 845 22.49 16.80 7.72
N LEU A 846 22.07 15.77 8.45
CA LEU A 846 21.40 15.86 9.74
C LEU A 846 22.33 15.31 10.81
N PHE A 847 22.50 16.05 11.88
CA PHE A 847 23.22 15.64 13.06
C PHE A 847 22.21 15.51 14.18
N VAL A 848 22.13 14.33 14.78
CA VAL A 848 21.17 14.03 15.85
C VAL A 848 21.95 13.62 17.10
N SER A 849 21.66 14.30 18.20
CA SER A 849 22.18 13.93 19.51
C SER A 849 21.22 12.91 20.11
N VAL A 850 21.77 11.75 20.49
CA VAL A 850 21.04 10.54 20.87
C VAL A 850 21.47 10.06 22.25
N ASP A 851 20.57 9.38 22.94
CA ASP A 851 20.84 8.66 24.20
C ASP A 851 20.52 7.16 23.99
N PRO A 852 21.43 6.41 23.34
CA PRO A 852 21.11 5.11 22.80
C PRO A 852 20.96 4.03 23.88
N THR A 853 20.05 3.09 23.65
CA THR A 853 19.89 1.90 24.50
C THR A 853 21.06 0.92 24.35
N ALA A 854 21.20 -0.01 25.30
CA ALA A 854 22.25 -1.04 25.24
C ALA A 854 22.17 -1.90 23.97
N GLU A 855 20.96 -2.14 23.46
CA GLU A 855 20.71 -2.85 22.20
C GLU A 855 21.24 -2.07 20.99
N ALA A 856 20.97 -0.75 20.93
CA ALA A 856 21.48 0.10 19.86
C ALA A 856 23.02 0.18 19.82
N ILE A 857 23.66 0.07 20.99
CA ILE A 857 25.13 0.03 21.11
C ILE A 857 25.70 -1.32 20.63
N GLN A 858 24.95 -2.42 20.78
CA GLN A 858 25.37 -3.75 20.30
C GLN A 858 25.31 -3.85 18.77
N GLU A 859 24.33 -3.22 18.13
CA GLU A 859 24.22 -3.13 16.67
C GLU A 859 24.40 -1.68 16.17
N PRO A 860 25.61 -1.09 16.29
CA PRO A 860 25.81 0.34 16.06
C PRO A 860 25.74 0.74 14.58
N PHE A 861 25.83 -0.23 13.67
CA PHE A 861 25.79 -0.01 12.23
C PHE A 861 25.15 -1.21 11.50
N PRO A 862 23.80 -1.29 11.43
CA PRO A 862 23.08 -2.44 10.90
C PRO A 862 23.31 -2.69 9.40
N THR A 863 23.83 -1.70 8.66
CA THR A 863 24.06 -1.81 7.21
C THR A 863 25.31 -1.02 6.86
N LYS A 864 26.43 -1.70 6.53
CA LYS A 864 27.76 -1.09 6.30
C LYS A 864 27.81 -0.31 4.97
N PRO A 865 28.45 0.87 4.91
CA PRO A 865 28.54 1.62 3.65
C PRO A 865 29.55 0.91 2.76
N THR A 866 29.19 0.68 1.50
CA THR A 866 30.03 -0.04 0.55
C THR A 866 30.94 0.90 -0.27
N GLU A 867 30.58 2.18 -0.38
CA GLU A 867 31.31 3.14 -1.21
C GLU A 867 32.59 3.69 -0.56
N THR A 868 33.63 3.89 -1.38
CA THR A 868 34.85 4.61 -1.00
C THR A 868 34.85 6.03 -1.60
N CYS A 869 34.26 7.00 -0.90
CA CYS A 869 34.38 8.40 -1.31
C CYS A 869 35.70 9.01 -0.81
N THR A 870 36.63 9.35 -1.71
CA THR A 870 37.90 10.01 -1.34
C THR A 870 37.92 11.47 -1.79
N GLY A 871 37.57 12.39 -0.87
CA GLY A 871 37.79 13.83 -1.04
C GLY A 871 36.75 14.73 -0.35
N TYR A 872 37.10 16.01 -0.16
CA TYR A 872 36.26 17.02 0.50
C TYR A 872 35.84 18.13 -0.46
N VAL A 873 34.67 18.73 -0.23
CA VAL A 873 34.13 19.85 -1.01
C VAL A 873 34.97 21.11 -0.75
N PRO A 874 35.47 21.81 -1.79
CA PRO A 874 36.21 23.05 -1.60
C PRO A 874 35.23 24.17 -1.18
N GLN A 875 35.46 24.76 0.00
CA GLN A 875 34.65 25.85 0.54
C GLN A 875 35.27 27.22 0.25
N GLN A 876 34.43 28.24 0.11
CA GLN A 876 34.91 29.62 -0.04
C GLN A 876 35.65 30.06 1.25
N PRO A 877 36.92 30.50 1.19
CA PRO A 877 37.73 30.73 2.39
C PRO A 877 37.15 31.77 3.36
N THR A 878 36.46 32.79 2.85
CA THR A 878 35.84 33.87 3.64
C THR A 878 34.52 33.47 4.30
N ARG A 879 33.92 32.34 3.90
CA ARG A 879 32.61 31.86 4.34
C ARG A 879 32.63 30.37 4.69
N ALA A 880 33.78 29.86 5.11
CA ALA A 880 33.96 28.47 5.49
C ALA A 880 33.12 28.14 6.73
N LEU A 881 32.59 26.92 6.77
CA LEU A 881 31.80 26.41 7.87
C LEU A 881 32.71 26.08 9.07
N CYS A 882 32.31 26.52 10.26
CA CYS A 882 33.08 26.35 11.49
C CYS A 882 32.28 25.60 12.56
N ALA A 883 32.94 24.69 13.28
CA ALA A 883 32.37 23.98 14.43
C ALA A 883 32.58 24.75 15.75
N SER A 884 33.66 25.51 15.83
CA SER A 884 33.99 26.47 16.88
C SER A 884 34.86 27.57 16.26
N ARG A 885 35.15 28.65 17.00
CA ARG A 885 35.89 29.83 16.49
C ARG A 885 37.18 29.50 15.72
N ASP A 886 37.83 28.36 16.03
CA ASP A 886 39.11 27.96 15.44
C ASP A 886 39.09 26.62 14.66
N VAL A 887 37.95 25.92 14.54
CA VAL A 887 37.87 24.58 13.90
C VAL A 887 37.01 24.63 12.63
N LYS A 888 37.64 24.46 11.46
CA LYS A 888 36.96 24.36 10.16
C LYS A 888 36.39 22.97 9.94
N VAL A 889 35.15 22.91 9.47
CA VAL A 889 34.43 21.66 9.19
C VAL A 889 34.78 21.17 7.79
N GLN A 890 35.12 19.88 7.66
CA GLN A 890 35.41 19.26 6.37
C GLN A 890 34.20 18.43 5.91
N ILE A 891 33.62 18.82 4.78
CA ILE A 891 32.40 18.20 4.20
C ILE A 891 32.83 17.24 3.08
N PRO A 892 32.51 15.94 3.16
CA PRO A 892 32.84 14.97 2.12
C PRO A 892 32.19 15.26 0.77
N LEU A 893 32.81 14.84 -0.34
CA LEU A 893 32.24 14.98 -1.69
C LEU A 893 30.93 14.22 -1.88
N SER A 894 30.66 13.19 -1.06
CA SER A 894 29.39 12.47 -1.07
C SER A 894 28.19 13.31 -0.62
N ALA A 895 28.43 14.49 -0.05
CA ALA A 895 27.41 15.49 0.23
C ALA A 895 26.76 16.05 -1.05
N LEU A 896 27.48 15.99 -2.18
CA LEU A 896 27.02 16.52 -3.46
C LEU A 896 26.60 15.37 -4.40
N PRO A 897 25.51 15.55 -5.16
CA PRO A 897 25.11 14.57 -6.17
C PRO A 897 26.20 14.40 -7.24
N SER A 898 26.33 13.18 -7.78
CA SER A 898 27.41 12.78 -8.70
C SER A 898 27.59 13.76 -9.87
N ASN A 899 26.49 14.25 -10.43
CA ASN A 899 26.47 15.19 -11.56
C ASN A 899 27.07 16.57 -11.21
N ARG A 900 27.12 16.94 -9.93
CA ARG A 900 27.69 18.21 -9.45
C ARG A 900 29.13 18.11 -8.94
N ARG A 901 29.67 16.92 -8.70
CA ARG A 901 31.06 16.74 -8.19
C ARG A 901 32.13 17.34 -9.13
N HIS A 902 31.78 17.62 -10.39
CA HIS A 902 32.67 18.17 -11.41
C HIS A 902 32.43 19.66 -11.73
N LEU A 903 31.40 20.30 -11.17
CA LEU A 903 31.04 21.69 -11.43
C LEU A 903 31.98 22.62 -10.63
N GLY A 904 32.69 23.55 -11.29
CA GLY A 904 33.60 24.53 -10.63
C GLY A 904 35.11 24.27 -10.76
N LYS A 905 35.55 23.20 -11.43
CA LYS A 905 36.98 23.04 -11.78
C LYS A 905 37.36 23.90 -12.99
N SER A 906 38.07 25.01 -12.74
CA SER A 906 38.61 25.89 -13.80
C SER A 906 39.48 25.10 -14.79
N LYS A 907 39.31 25.38 -16.10
CA LYS A 907 40.16 24.92 -17.22
C LYS A 907 41.55 25.55 -17.18
N THR A 908 42.28 25.45 -16.08
CA THR A 908 43.63 26.04 -15.96
C THR A 908 44.53 25.17 -15.09
N THR A 909 45.00 24.08 -15.67
CA THR A 909 46.40 23.60 -15.59
C THR A 909 46.54 22.55 -16.69
N VAL A 910 47.02 22.99 -17.86
CA VAL A 910 47.63 22.11 -18.83
C VAL A 910 48.99 21.71 -18.24
N SER A 911 49.01 20.62 -17.47
CA SER A 911 50.22 19.82 -17.33
C SER A 911 50.19 18.82 -18.48
N HIS A 912 51.17 18.90 -19.38
CA HIS A 912 51.40 17.95 -20.46
C HIS A 912 51.20 16.51 -19.98
N ARG A 913 50.14 15.85 -20.47
CA ARG A 913 50.03 14.39 -20.50
C ARG A 913 50.05 13.99 -21.97
N GLU A 914 50.92 13.06 -22.27
CA GLU A 914 51.16 12.51 -23.59
C GLU A 914 49.88 11.93 -24.21
N PRO A 915 49.71 12.02 -25.54
CA PRO A 915 48.59 11.42 -26.23
C PRO A 915 48.82 9.91 -26.35
N GLY A 916 48.34 9.14 -25.38
CA GLY A 916 48.50 7.69 -25.41
C GLY A 916 48.01 6.96 -24.17
N GLU A 917 46.73 7.07 -23.83
CA GLU A 917 46.06 6.03 -23.03
C GLU A 917 44.56 6.07 -23.31
N SER A 918 44.13 5.23 -24.25
CA SER A 918 42.73 4.84 -24.36
C SER A 918 42.32 4.23 -23.02
N LEU A 919 41.32 4.81 -22.36
CA LEU A 919 40.59 4.16 -21.27
C LEU A 919 40.23 2.76 -21.73
N LYS A 920 40.88 1.75 -21.15
CA LYS A 920 40.49 0.36 -21.29
C LYS A 920 39.06 0.28 -20.78
N THR A 921 38.13 -0.01 -21.67
CA THR A 921 36.88 -0.70 -21.30
C THR A 921 37.28 -1.83 -20.35
N PRO A 922 36.62 -1.98 -19.18
CA PRO A 922 36.88 -3.14 -18.34
C PRO A 922 36.63 -4.38 -19.21
N GLU A 923 37.66 -5.24 -19.34
CA GLU A 923 37.46 -6.59 -19.87
C GLU A 923 36.42 -7.25 -18.97
N ILE A 924 35.19 -7.38 -19.48
CA ILE A 924 34.21 -8.29 -18.93
C ILE A 924 34.78 -9.68 -19.21
N THR A 925 35.48 -10.25 -18.23
CA THR A 925 35.71 -11.68 -18.18
C THR A 925 34.34 -12.35 -18.12
N TYR A 926 33.99 -13.09 -19.17
CA TYR A 926 32.89 -14.04 -19.14
C TYR A 926 33.28 -15.18 -18.20
N ASP A 927 33.15 -14.95 -16.89
CA ASP A 927 33.02 -16.08 -15.97
C ASP A 927 31.74 -16.80 -16.35
N SER A 928 31.86 -18.06 -16.77
CA SER A 928 30.71 -18.91 -17.00
C SER A 928 30.05 -19.15 -15.65
N ASP A 929 28.89 -18.52 -15.48
CA ASP A 929 28.11 -18.48 -14.24
C ASP A 929 27.43 -19.85 -14.01
N HIS A 930 28.22 -20.85 -13.63
CA HIS A 930 27.78 -22.24 -13.38
C HIS A 930 27.28 -22.42 -11.94
N GLY A 931 26.34 -21.57 -11.48
CA GLY A 931 25.57 -21.83 -10.27
C GLY A 931 24.45 -22.86 -10.50
N ASP A 932 23.84 -23.35 -9.40
CA ASP A 932 22.63 -24.21 -9.39
C ASP A 932 21.54 -23.62 -10.30
N THR A 933 21.45 -24.14 -11.52
CA THR A 933 20.49 -23.72 -12.55
C THR A 933 19.89 -24.98 -13.16
N ASP A 934 18.60 -24.96 -13.49
CA ASP A 934 17.88 -26.16 -13.96
C ASP A 934 18.02 -26.35 -15.48
N HIS A 935 19.14 -25.90 -16.05
CA HIS A 935 19.37 -25.90 -17.49
C HIS A 935 19.39 -27.31 -18.10
N GLU A 936 19.68 -28.33 -17.29
CA GLU A 936 19.65 -29.75 -17.65
C GLU A 936 18.27 -30.22 -18.12
N PHE A 937 17.18 -29.72 -17.50
CA PHE A 937 15.80 -30.08 -17.88
C PHE A 937 15.33 -29.35 -19.17
N LEU A 938 16.11 -28.39 -19.66
CA LEU A 938 15.83 -27.63 -20.89
C LEU A 938 16.53 -28.21 -22.13
N LEU A 939 17.39 -29.21 -21.98
CA LEU A 939 18.06 -29.90 -23.10
C LEU A 939 17.15 -31.00 -23.68
N ASP A 940 17.20 -31.20 -24.99
CA ASP A 940 16.50 -32.31 -25.66
C ASP A 940 17.43 -33.52 -25.69
N SER A 941 17.24 -34.42 -24.73
CA SER A 941 17.75 -35.79 -24.83
C SER A 941 16.70 -36.61 -25.56
N GLU A 942 16.71 -36.59 -26.89
CA GLU A 942 15.92 -37.56 -27.65
C GLU A 942 16.60 -38.94 -27.57
N GLU A 943 15.88 -39.88 -26.97
CA GLU A 943 16.09 -41.31 -27.14
C GLU A 943 15.95 -41.66 -28.62
N ASN A 944 17.02 -42.14 -29.26
CA ASN A 944 16.99 -43.23 -30.23
C ASN A 944 18.39 -43.81 -30.44
N HIS A 945 18.46 -45.14 -30.35
CA HIS A 945 19.67 -45.96 -30.32
C HIS A 945 20.43 -46.09 -31.66
N ALA A 946 21.73 -46.38 -31.50
CA ALA A 946 22.58 -47.29 -32.29
C ALA A 946 23.60 -46.70 -33.28
N ASP A 947 24.82 -47.23 -33.09
CA ASP A 947 26.00 -47.34 -33.94
C ASP A 947 27.04 -46.21 -34.08
N ASP A 948 28.28 -46.69 -33.89
CA ASP A 948 29.59 -46.21 -34.37
C ASP A 948 30.38 -45.10 -33.64
N VAL A 949 31.21 -45.59 -32.72
CA VAL A 949 32.69 -45.48 -32.67
C VAL A 949 33.38 -44.35 -33.48
N VAL A 950 34.38 -43.73 -32.82
CA VAL A 950 35.65 -43.17 -33.37
C VAL A 950 35.85 -41.64 -33.29
N ARG A 951 36.72 -41.26 -32.32
CA ARG A 951 37.84 -40.29 -32.37
C ARG A 951 37.61 -38.79 -32.70
N ARG A 952 38.14 -38.01 -31.72
CA ARG A 952 39.22 -37.00 -31.83
C ARG A 952 39.01 -35.74 -32.69
N SER A 953 39.00 -34.62 -31.95
CA SER A 953 39.94 -33.48 -32.02
C SER A 953 40.10 -32.67 -33.32
N ILE A 954 40.27 -31.35 -33.11
CA ILE A 954 41.05 -30.32 -33.87
C ILE A 954 40.13 -29.14 -34.22
N LYS A 955 40.23 -28.04 -33.45
CA LYS A 955 41.14 -26.87 -33.60
C LYS A 955 40.74 -25.94 -34.74
N ARG A 956 40.58 -24.66 -34.36
CA ARG A 956 41.06 -23.43 -35.03
C ARG A 956 40.41 -23.14 -36.39
N ARG A 957 40.01 -21.92 -36.76
CA ARG A 957 40.81 -20.70 -36.75
C ARG A 957 39.93 -19.49 -37.13
N SER A 958 40.27 -18.37 -36.50
CA SER A 958 40.14 -16.96 -36.91
C SER A 958 40.04 -16.63 -38.41
N SER A 959 39.32 -15.54 -38.73
CA SER A 959 39.82 -14.31 -39.39
C SER A 959 38.60 -13.48 -39.83
N SER A 960 38.34 -12.30 -39.25
CA SER A 960 38.86 -10.96 -39.61
C SER A 960 38.50 -10.50 -41.03
N ILE A 961 37.73 -9.41 -41.13
CA ILE A 961 37.97 -8.32 -42.09
C ILE A 961 37.21 -7.07 -41.65
N ALA A 962 37.90 -5.93 -41.70
CA ALA A 962 37.44 -4.59 -41.41
C ALA A 962 36.90 -3.90 -42.67
N SER A 963 36.04 -2.88 -42.52
CA SER A 963 36.12 -1.65 -43.34
C SER A 963 35.15 -0.52 -42.89
N THR A 964 35.75 0.58 -42.43
CA THR A 964 35.52 2.00 -42.83
C THR A 964 34.13 2.68 -42.79
N ASP A 965 34.02 3.63 -41.83
CA ASP A 965 34.01 5.11 -42.01
C ASP A 965 32.69 5.91 -42.26
N ARG A 966 32.49 6.90 -41.35
CA ARG A 966 32.03 8.30 -41.52
C ARG A 966 30.54 8.67 -41.76
N ARG A 967 29.89 9.33 -40.78
CA ARG A 967 29.76 10.83 -40.64
C ARG A 967 28.75 11.27 -39.56
N ILE A 968 29.15 12.31 -38.83
CA ILE A 968 28.42 13.04 -37.78
C ILE A 968 27.76 14.30 -38.38
N HIS A 969 26.53 14.64 -37.96
CA HIS A 969 26.00 16.01 -38.03
C HIS A 969 25.48 16.47 -36.65
N LYS A 970 25.76 17.74 -36.34
CA LYS A 970 25.43 18.51 -35.12
C LYS A 970 24.39 19.60 -35.46
N LEU A 971 23.85 20.22 -34.39
CA LEU A 971 23.07 21.49 -34.25
C LEU A 971 21.55 21.22 -34.08
N ASN A 972 20.75 21.90 -33.24
CA ASN A 972 20.97 22.98 -32.27
C ASN A 972 19.71 23.15 -31.39
N THR A 973 19.90 23.74 -30.21
CA THR A 973 18.89 24.23 -29.25
C THR A 973 18.20 25.52 -29.74
N THR A 974 17.06 25.86 -29.10
CA THR A 974 16.35 27.16 -29.00
C THR A 974 15.18 27.42 -29.95
N ALA A 975 13.95 27.20 -29.47
CA ALA A 975 12.78 28.09 -29.63
C ALA A 975 11.52 27.47 -29.00
N TYR A 976 11.24 27.74 -27.71
CA TYR A 976 9.88 27.91 -27.18
C TYR A 976 9.93 28.38 -25.71
N ALA A 977 10.30 29.65 -25.53
CA ALA A 977 10.04 30.35 -24.28
C ALA A 977 9.17 31.54 -24.67
N HIS A 978 7.91 31.56 -24.23
CA HIS A 978 7.20 32.76 -23.76
C HIS A 978 5.75 32.41 -23.39
N ARG A 979 5.43 32.71 -22.11
CA ARG A 979 4.13 33.01 -21.46
C ARG A 979 3.55 31.93 -20.54
N LEU A 980 3.79 32.13 -19.23
CA LEU A 980 2.86 31.78 -18.14
C LEU A 980 2.79 32.98 -17.16
N PRO A 981 1.62 33.31 -16.57
CA PRO A 981 1.46 34.37 -15.57
C PRO A 981 1.79 33.89 -14.14
N ASP A 982 2.05 34.86 -13.25
CA ASP A 982 2.37 34.72 -11.82
C ASP A 982 1.35 33.88 -11.01
N GLU A 983 1.83 32.85 -10.31
CA GLU A 983 1.08 32.09 -9.30
C GLU A 983 1.63 32.39 -7.90
N ASN A 984 1.07 33.39 -7.22
CA ASN A 984 1.21 33.56 -5.77
C ASN A 984 0.08 34.42 -5.17
N SER A 985 -1.17 33.99 -5.38
CA SER A 985 -2.30 34.48 -4.58
C SER A 985 -3.14 33.30 -4.09
N VAL A 986 -3.11 33.05 -2.78
CA VAL A 986 -4.04 32.15 -2.10
C VAL A 986 -5.45 32.70 -2.30
N ALA A 987 -6.23 32.08 -3.19
CA ALA A 987 -7.61 32.48 -3.45
C ALA A 987 -8.47 32.13 -2.24
N ARG A 988 -8.92 33.15 -1.49
CA ARG A 988 -10.09 33.00 -0.63
C ARG A 988 -11.30 32.87 -1.55
N PHE A 989 -11.98 31.72 -1.52
CA PHE A 989 -13.21 31.51 -2.26
C PHE A 989 -14.31 32.42 -1.69
N THR A 990 -14.67 33.47 -2.43
CA THR A 990 -15.86 34.27 -2.15
C THR A 990 -17.00 33.71 -2.99
N THR A 991 -18.09 33.27 -2.35
CA THR A 991 -19.26 32.71 -3.04
C THR A 991 -20.44 33.69 -3.03
N ASP A 992 -21.12 33.82 -4.16
CA ASP A 992 -22.37 34.58 -4.35
C ASP A 992 -23.62 33.70 -4.25
N PHE A 993 -23.43 32.41 -3.94
CA PHE A 993 -24.50 31.44 -3.74
C PHE A 993 -25.27 31.67 -2.43
N VAL A 994 -26.60 31.61 -2.50
CA VAL A 994 -27.49 31.72 -1.33
C VAL A 994 -28.17 30.36 -1.09
N PRO A 995 -27.87 29.68 0.03
CA PRO A 995 -28.51 28.41 0.39
C PRO A 995 -30.04 28.50 0.40
N GLY A 996 -30.73 27.48 -0.13
CA GLY A 996 -32.19 27.38 -0.12
C GLY A 996 -32.92 28.34 -1.06
N SER A 997 -32.21 29.04 -1.95
CA SER A 997 -32.78 29.94 -2.96
C SER A 997 -33.40 29.21 -4.16
N LEU A 998 -33.11 27.92 -4.34
CA LEU A 998 -33.66 27.09 -5.41
C LEU A 998 -35.14 26.76 -5.15
N ASP A 999 -36.00 27.09 -6.12
CA ASP A 999 -37.39 26.65 -6.13
C ASP A 999 -37.50 25.19 -6.61
N LEU A 1000 -37.59 24.26 -5.65
CA LEU A 1000 -37.74 22.83 -5.91
C LEU A 1000 -39.07 22.48 -6.59
N GLU A 1001 -40.09 23.35 -6.54
CA GLU A 1001 -41.35 23.11 -7.25
C GLU A 1001 -41.23 23.34 -8.76
N SER A 1002 -40.24 24.13 -9.17
CA SER A 1002 -39.90 24.37 -10.57
C SER A 1002 -39.17 23.21 -11.26
N LEU A 1003 -38.75 22.18 -10.51
CA LEU A 1003 -38.05 21.02 -11.05
C LEU A 1003 -39.05 19.94 -11.48
N PRO A 1004 -38.75 19.16 -12.54
CA PRO A 1004 -39.63 18.08 -12.99
C PRO A 1004 -39.75 16.98 -11.90
N LYS A 1005 -40.87 16.99 -11.16
CA LYS A 1005 -41.17 15.99 -10.11
C LYS A 1005 -41.60 14.67 -10.76
N LEU A 1006 -40.94 13.58 -10.39
CA LEU A 1006 -41.29 12.22 -10.84
C LEU A 1006 -41.92 11.44 -9.69
N PRO A 1007 -42.79 10.46 -9.98
CA PRO A 1007 -43.46 9.67 -8.94
C PRO A 1007 -42.45 8.95 -8.04
N ALA A 1008 -42.82 8.80 -6.76
CA ALA A 1008 -42.05 8.00 -5.83
C ALA A 1008 -42.05 6.51 -6.28
N PRO A 1009 -40.93 5.80 -6.14
CA PRO A 1009 -40.85 4.40 -6.56
C PRO A 1009 -41.80 3.52 -5.74
N SER A 1010 -42.65 2.72 -6.39
CA SER A 1010 -43.60 1.81 -5.73
C SER A 1010 -42.93 0.69 -4.93
N TRP A 1011 -41.66 0.41 -5.20
CA TRP A 1011 -40.83 -0.60 -4.51
C TRP A 1011 -40.12 -0.06 -3.26
N ALA A 1012 -40.25 1.21 -2.91
CA ALA A 1012 -39.54 1.84 -1.78
C ALA A 1012 -39.71 1.09 -0.43
N SER A 1013 -40.79 0.31 -0.26
CA SER A 1013 -41.08 -0.51 0.92
C SER A 1013 -40.51 -1.93 0.90
N THR A 1014 -39.94 -2.39 -0.22
CA THR A 1014 -39.48 -3.79 -0.38
C THR A 1014 -37.97 -3.98 -0.25
N SER A 1015 -37.19 -2.90 -0.06
CA SER A 1015 -35.73 -2.98 0.18
C SER A 1015 -35.32 -2.33 1.51
N PRO A 1016 -35.32 -3.10 2.63
CA PRO A 1016 -34.92 -2.58 3.94
C PRO A 1016 -33.44 -2.17 4.00
N THR A 1017 -32.58 -2.79 3.19
CA THR A 1017 -31.14 -2.49 3.11
C THR A 1017 -30.87 -1.12 2.50
N ALA A 1018 -31.54 -0.78 1.39
CA ALA A 1018 -31.41 0.54 0.75
C ALA A 1018 -31.92 1.65 1.66
N LEU A 1019 -33.07 1.43 2.32
CA LEU A 1019 -33.66 2.39 3.25
C LEU A 1019 -32.72 2.68 4.44
N LYS A 1020 -32.14 1.64 5.07
CA LYS A 1020 -31.21 1.81 6.19
C LYS A 1020 -29.94 2.56 5.77
N THR A 1021 -29.42 2.25 4.59
CA THR A 1021 -28.19 2.85 4.06
C THR A 1021 -28.38 4.32 3.69
N LEU A 1022 -29.50 4.67 3.06
CA LEU A 1022 -29.81 6.05 2.68
C LEU A 1022 -30.10 6.93 3.90
N ASN A 1023 -30.80 6.42 4.91
CA ASN A 1023 -30.99 7.16 6.17
C ASN A 1023 -29.67 7.46 6.88
N ARG A 1024 -28.68 6.54 6.81
CA ARG A 1024 -27.33 6.80 7.29
C ARG A 1024 -26.63 7.88 6.45
N ALA A 1025 -26.71 7.79 5.13
CA ALA A 1025 -26.09 8.77 4.22
C ALA A 1025 -26.68 10.19 4.37
N ILE A 1026 -27.99 10.33 4.64
CA ILE A 1026 -28.62 11.63 4.94
C ILE A 1026 -28.01 12.24 6.20
N LYS A 1027 -27.88 11.45 7.27
CA LYS A 1027 -27.31 11.93 8.54
C LYS A 1027 -25.87 12.38 8.34
N GLU A 1028 -25.04 11.54 7.71
CA GLU A 1028 -23.64 11.85 7.41
C GLU A 1028 -23.51 13.16 6.61
N MET A 1029 -24.27 13.31 5.51
CA MET A 1029 -24.16 14.52 4.68
C MET A 1029 -24.73 15.78 5.35
N HIS A 1030 -25.77 15.64 6.16
CA HIS A 1030 -26.31 16.76 6.94
C HIS A 1030 -25.29 17.25 7.97
N GLU A 1031 -24.53 16.33 8.59
CA GLU A 1031 -23.49 16.64 9.56
C GLU A 1031 -22.30 17.35 8.90
N ILE A 1032 -21.82 16.86 7.74
CA ILE A 1032 -20.77 17.50 6.94
C ILE A 1032 -21.17 18.94 6.56
N GLN A 1033 -22.39 19.12 6.05
CA GLN A 1033 -22.89 20.44 5.63
C GLN A 1033 -23.05 21.43 6.81
N ARG A 1034 -23.17 20.94 8.05
CA ARG A 1034 -23.24 21.79 9.26
C ARG A 1034 -21.89 22.23 9.79
N HIS A 1035 -20.85 21.41 9.60
CA HIS A 1035 -19.52 21.64 10.17
C HIS A 1035 -18.57 22.41 9.25
N GLU A 1036 -18.77 22.33 7.93
CA GLU A 1036 -17.91 22.98 6.94
C GLU A 1036 -18.46 24.32 6.43
N ASP A 1037 -17.57 25.22 5.99
CA ASP A 1037 -17.97 26.47 5.35
C ASP A 1037 -18.53 26.21 3.93
N LEU A 1038 -19.62 26.89 3.58
CA LEU A 1038 -20.30 26.73 2.29
C LEU A 1038 -19.38 27.00 1.09
N ALA A 1039 -18.46 27.97 1.19
CA ALA A 1039 -17.56 28.28 0.08
C ALA A 1039 -16.53 27.16 -0.15
N SER A 1040 -16.05 26.51 0.92
CA SER A 1040 -15.15 25.35 0.83
C SER A 1040 -15.87 24.08 0.40
N LEU A 1041 -17.09 23.85 0.90
CA LEU A 1041 -17.88 22.65 0.60
C LEU A 1041 -18.26 22.61 -0.88
N GLY A 1042 -18.75 23.74 -1.41
CA GLY A 1042 -19.17 23.98 -2.79
C GLY A 1042 -20.14 22.94 -3.38
N TRP A 1043 -20.88 22.27 -2.51
CA TRP A 1043 -22.12 21.60 -2.81
C TRP A 1043 -23.12 21.88 -1.67
N TYR A 1044 -24.41 21.85 -1.97
CA TYR A 1044 -25.47 22.10 -1.00
C TYR A 1044 -26.67 21.18 -1.27
N VAL A 1045 -27.26 20.64 -0.19
CA VAL A 1045 -28.48 19.84 -0.19
C VAL A 1045 -29.46 20.42 0.83
N ASP A 1046 -30.69 20.68 0.40
CA ASP A 1046 -31.78 21.12 1.27
C ASP A 1046 -32.47 19.90 1.89
N PHE A 1047 -31.91 19.41 3.01
CA PHE A 1047 -32.41 18.22 3.70
C PHE A 1047 -33.83 18.39 4.27
N ASP A 1048 -34.24 19.61 4.59
CA ASP A 1048 -35.56 19.92 5.15
C ASP A 1048 -36.69 19.74 4.13
N LYS A 1049 -36.36 19.76 2.83
CA LYS A 1049 -37.30 19.61 1.72
C LYS A 1049 -37.21 18.26 0.99
N ILE A 1050 -36.50 17.27 1.54
CA ILE A 1050 -36.46 15.91 0.97
C ILE A 1050 -37.77 15.18 1.28
N SER A 1051 -38.69 15.14 0.31
CA SER A 1051 -39.95 14.38 0.44
C SER A 1051 -39.81 12.89 0.15
N ASN A 1052 -38.74 12.48 -0.56
CA ASN A 1052 -38.47 11.10 -0.92
C ASN A 1052 -36.99 10.76 -0.73
N ILE A 1053 -36.69 9.84 0.19
CA ILE A 1053 -35.33 9.42 0.56
C ILE A 1053 -34.57 8.81 -0.63
N PHE A 1054 -35.25 8.29 -1.65
CA PHE A 1054 -34.62 7.71 -2.84
C PHE A 1054 -34.36 8.74 -3.96
N HIS A 1055 -34.65 10.02 -3.72
CA HIS A 1055 -34.52 11.09 -4.71
C HIS A 1055 -33.97 12.37 -4.09
N TRP A 1056 -32.74 12.74 -4.43
CA TRP A 1056 -32.08 13.92 -3.86
C TRP A 1056 -31.79 14.96 -4.94
N THR A 1057 -31.93 16.22 -4.56
CA THR A 1057 -31.52 17.38 -5.36
C THR A 1057 -30.27 17.98 -4.73
N VAL A 1058 -29.19 18.08 -5.50
CA VAL A 1058 -27.88 18.58 -5.04
C VAL A 1058 -27.50 19.78 -5.89
N GLU A 1059 -27.08 20.88 -5.25
CA GLU A 1059 -26.60 22.08 -5.93
C GLU A 1059 -25.07 22.19 -5.83
N LEU A 1060 -24.36 22.13 -6.95
CA LEU A 1060 -22.93 22.42 -7.00
C LEU A 1060 -22.70 23.92 -7.21
N HIS A 1061 -21.86 24.54 -6.39
CA HIS A 1061 -21.61 25.98 -6.43
C HIS A 1061 -20.15 26.31 -6.06
N SER A 1062 -19.80 27.60 -5.96
CA SER A 1062 -18.46 28.07 -5.58
C SER A 1062 -17.33 27.54 -6.49
N PHE A 1063 -17.45 27.75 -7.81
CA PHE A 1063 -16.39 27.43 -8.77
C PHE A 1063 -15.33 28.55 -8.84
N GLU A 1064 -14.08 28.19 -9.15
CA GLU A 1064 -12.99 29.17 -9.30
C GLU A 1064 -13.26 30.16 -10.45
N VAL A 1065 -13.01 31.45 -10.22
CA VAL A 1065 -13.35 32.54 -11.16
C VAL A 1065 -12.58 32.47 -12.48
N ASP A 1066 -11.42 31.81 -12.50
CA ASP A 1066 -10.59 31.63 -13.69
C ASP A 1066 -11.16 30.58 -14.66
N LEU A 1067 -11.99 29.65 -14.18
CA LEU A 1067 -12.59 28.58 -14.96
C LEU A 1067 -13.54 29.11 -16.04
N PRO A 1068 -13.51 28.55 -17.27
CA PRO A 1068 -14.47 28.87 -18.31
C PRO A 1068 -15.93 28.63 -17.89
N LEU A 1069 -16.19 27.57 -17.12
CA LEU A 1069 -17.50 27.27 -16.57
C LEU A 1069 -18.00 28.38 -15.64
N ALA A 1070 -17.16 28.85 -14.71
CA ALA A 1070 -17.54 29.92 -13.79
C ALA A 1070 -17.84 31.25 -14.49
N LYS A 1071 -17.11 31.55 -15.58
CA LYS A 1071 -17.38 32.71 -16.44
C LYS A 1071 -18.71 32.56 -17.17
N ASP A 1072 -18.97 31.41 -17.77
CA ASP A 1072 -20.24 31.11 -18.44
C ASP A 1072 -21.43 31.18 -17.44
N MET A 1073 -21.24 30.69 -16.22
CA MET A 1073 -22.24 30.75 -15.14
C MET A 1073 -22.57 32.20 -14.76
N LYS A 1074 -21.54 33.04 -14.61
CA LYS A 1074 -21.70 34.46 -14.29
C LYS A 1074 -22.33 35.25 -15.44
N GLU A 1075 -21.96 34.97 -16.69
CA GLU A 1075 -22.56 35.59 -17.88
C GLU A 1075 -24.06 35.25 -18.02
N LYS A 1076 -24.46 34.05 -17.60
CA LYS A 1076 -25.86 33.59 -17.66
C LYS A 1076 -26.64 33.82 -16.37
N GLY A 1077 -26.01 34.38 -15.33
CA GLY A 1077 -26.65 34.64 -14.04
C GLY A 1077 -27.07 33.40 -13.27
N CYS A 1078 -26.38 32.25 -13.45
CA CYS A 1078 -26.62 31.07 -12.63
C CYS A 1078 -25.56 30.93 -11.54
N THR A 1079 -26.00 30.73 -10.30
CA THR A 1079 -25.14 30.63 -9.10
C THR A 1079 -24.77 29.17 -8.76
N SER A 1080 -25.55 28.20 -9.24
CA SER A 1080 -25.35 26.76 -8.98
C SER A 1080 -25.68 25.90 -10.21
N ILE A 1081 -25.16 24.68 -10.21
CA ILE A 1081 -25.54 23.59 -11.12
C ILE A 1081 -26.37 22.59 -10.33
N VAL A 1082 -27.59 22.33 -10.78
CA VAL A 1082 -28.55 21.46 -10.10
C VAL A 1082 -28.41 20.04 -10.64
N LEU A 1083 -28.12 19.10 -9.74
CA LEU A 1083 -28.02 17.67 -9.98
C LEU A 1083 -29.22 16.93 -9.36
N GLU A 1084 -29.63 15.85 -10.01
CA GLU A 1084 -30.60 14.89 -9.50
C GLU A 1084 -29.91 13.54 -9.25
N PHE A 1085 -30.10 13.00 -8.05
CA PHE A 1085 -29.66 11.67 -7.64
C PHE A 1085 -30.88 10.76 -7.45
N ARG A 1086 -30.82 9.57 -8.04
CA ARG A 1086 -31.84 8.52 -7.88
C ARG A 1086 -31.21 7.21 -7.43
N PHE A 1087 -31.75 6.66 -6.36
CA PHE A 1087 -31.27 5.42 -5.77
C PHE A 1087 -32.16 4.24 -6.19
N GLY A 1088 -31.55 3.14 -6.60
CA GLY A 1088 -32.23 1.89 -6.97
C GLY A 1088 -32.56 1.00 -5.77
N ALA A 1089 -33.31 -0.09 -6.00
CA ALA A 1089 -33.71 -1.03 -4.95
C ALA A 1089 -32.52 -1.80 -4.38
N ASN A 1090 -31.49 -2.03 -5.20
CA ASN A 1090 -30.29 -2.76 -4.81
C ASN A 1090 -29.19 -1.86 -4.23
N PHE A 1091 -29.45 -0.56 -4.01
CA PHE A 1091 -28.49 0.32 -3.36
C PHE A 1091 -28.19 -0.18 -1.93
N PRO A 1092 -26.91 -0.27 -1.49
CA PRO A 1092 -25.69 0.29 -2.09
C PRO A 1092 -24.93 -0.64 -3.06
N PHE A 1093 -25.42 -1.83 -3.39
CA PHE A 1093 -24.73 -2.75 -4.30
C PHE A 1093 -24.79 -2.29 -5.76
N SER A 1094 -25.84 -1.54 -6.12
CA SER A 1094 -25.94 -0.81 -7.39
C SER A 1094 -25.66 0.69 -7.21
N PRO A 1095 -25.08 1.37 -8.22
CA PRO A 1095 -24.81 2.80 -8.16
C PRO A 1095 -26.09 3.64 -8.21
N PRO A 1096 -26.07 4.87 -7.65
CA PRO A 1096 -27.11 5.85 -7.93
C PRO A 1096 -27.04 6.31 -9.38
N PHE A 1097 -28.20 6.58 -9.97
CA PHE A 1097 -28.28 7.28 -11.25
C PHE A 1097 -28.18 8.79 -11.00
N VAL A 1098 -27.19 9.44 -11.62
CA VAL A 1098 -26.90 10.87 -11.43
C VAL A 1098 -26.99 11.63 -12.76
N ARG A 1099 -27.71 12.75 -12.75
CA ARG A 1099 -27.83 13.64 -13.92
C ARG A 1099 -27.84 15.11 -13.53
N VAL A 1100 -27.38 15.95 -14.44
CA VAL A 1100 -27.60 17.40 -14.43
C VAL A 1100 -29.05 17.67 -14.82
N VAL A 1101 -29.73 18.56 -14.09
CA VAL A 1101 -31.06 19.08 -14.43
C VAL A 1101 -30.93 20.41 -15.15
N ARG A 1102 -30.16 21.35 -14.58
CA ARG A 1102 -29.87 22.66 -15.18
C ARG A 1102 -28.58 23.24 -14.60
N PRO A 1103 -27.87 24.13 -15.31
CA PRO A 1103 -28.06 24.54 -16.71
C PRO A 1103 -27.60 23.47 -17.72
N ARG A 1104 -27.95 23.64 -19.00
CA ARG A 1104 -27.48 22.75 -20.07
C ARG A 1104 -26.01 22.98 -20.43
N PHE A 1105 -25.30 21.87 -20.63
CA PHE A 1105 -23.90 21.85 -21.02
C PHE A 1105 -23.75 21.72 -22.52
N LEU A 1106 -22.69 22.33 -23.05
CA LEU A 1106 -22.30 22.17 -24.44
C LEU A 1106 -21.85 20.71 -24.66
N PRO A 1107 -22.41 19.98 -25.64
CA PRO A 1107 -22.04 18.59 -25.87
C PRO A 1107 -20.56 18.41 -26.23
N PHE A 1108 -20.00 17.24 -25.89
CA PHE A 1108 -18.60 16.89 -26.17
C PHE A 1108 -18.20 17.03 -27.64
N SER A 1109 -19.10 16.69 -28.56
CA SER A 1109 -18.89 16.83 -30.00
C SER A 1109 -18.76 18.27 -30.49
N ARG A 1110 -19.20 19.24 -29.69
CA ARG A 1110 -19.14 20.69 -29.99
C ARG A 1110 -18.10 21.42 -29.15
N GLY A 1111 -17.18 20.69 -28.50
CA GLY A 1111 -16.08 21.25 -27.73
C GLY A 1111 -16.41 21.59 -26.28
N GLY A 1112 -17.51 21.09 -25.73
CA GLY A 1112 -17.72 21.07 -24.28
C GLY A 1112 -17.08 19.83 -23.62
N GLY A 1113 -16.93 19.86 -22.31
CA GLY A 1113 -16.45 18.73 -21.50
C GLY A 1113 -17.19 18.63 -20.17
N GLY A 1114 -16.52 18.12 -19.13
CA GLY A 1114 -17.12 17.96 -17.80
C GLY A 1114 -17.85 16.65 -17.55
N HIS A 1115 -17.65 15.64 -18.41
CA HIS A 1115 -18.33 14.34 -18.36
C HIS A 1115 -19.86 14.38 -18.37
N VAL A 1116 -20.47 15.51 -18.75
CA VAL A 1116 -21.92 15.63 -18.93
C VAL A 1116 -22.28 15.18 -20.35
N THR A 1117 -23.11 14.15 -20.47
CA THR A 1117 -23.61 13.68 -21.77
C THR A 1117 -24.55 14.70 -22.41
N MET A 1118 -24.81 14.53 -23.71
CA MET A 1118 -25.79 15.37 -24.44
C MET A 1118 -27.19 15.38 -23.82
N GLY A 1119 -27.56 14.35 -23.05
CA GLY A 1119 -28.84 14.27 -22.34
C GLY A 1119 -28.77 14.65 -20.86
N GLY A 1120 -27.64 15.16 -20.37
CA GLY A 1120 -27.47 15.59 -18.98
C GLY A 1120 -27.08 14.48 -17.99
N ALA A 1121 -27.04 13.21 -18.38
CA ALA A 1121 -26.47 12.16 -17.52
C ALA A 1121 -24.96 12.34 -17.35
N ILE A 1122 -24.43 11.95 -16.19
CA ILE A 1122 -22.99 11.93 -15.95
C ILE A 1122 -22.38 10.65 -16.53
N CYS A 1123 -21.39 10.79 -17.41
CA CYS A 1123 -20.67 9.70 -18.06
C CYS A 1123 -19.40 9.35 -17.27
N SER A 1124 -19.55 8.51 -16.25
CA SER A 1124 -18.43 8.03 -15.42
C SER A 1124 -18.57 6.54 -15.14
N GLU A 1125 -17.49 5.77 -15.29
CA GLU A 1125 -17.45 4.33 -15.00
C GLU A 1125 -17.84 4.02 -13.54
N MET A 1126 -17.50 4.92 -12.62
CA MET A 1126 -17.88 4.84 -11.20
C MET A 1126 -19.39 4.73 -10.99
N LEU A 1127 -20.21 5.31 -11.88
CA LEU A 1127 -21.67 5.26 -11.79
C LEU A 1127 -22.28 4.09 -12.57
N THR A 1128 -21.47 3.08 -12.93
CA THR A 1128 -21.87 1.86 -13.64
C THR A 1128 -21.58 0.62 -12.81
N ASN A 1129 -22.20 -0.53 -13.13
CA ASN A 1129 -21.88 -1.79 -12.42
C ASN A 1129 -20.44 -2.28 -12.66
N SER A 1130 -19.74 -1.74 -13.67
CA SER A 1130 -18.35 -2.08 -13.95
C SER A 1130 -17.34 -1.42 -13.00
N GLY A 1131 -17.66 -0.23 -12.47
CA GLY A 1131 -16.76 0.55 -11.62
C GLY A 1131 -17.33 0.97 -10.26
N TRP A 1132 -18.61 0.72 -10.00
CA TRP A 1132 -19.25 1.07 -8.74
C TRP A 1132 -18.77 0.17 -7.59
N SER A 1133 -18.55 0.78 -6.43
CA SER A 1133 -18.28 0.06 -5.18
C SER A 1133 -19.27 0.52 -4.11
N ALA A 1134 -19.90 -0.44 -3.44
CA ALA A 1134 -20.80 -0.18 -2.31
C ALA A 1134 -20.12 0.53 -1.12
N ALA A 1135 -18.78 0.63 -1.12
CA ALA A 1135 -18.01 1.38 -0.14
C ALA A 1135 -17.93 2.90 -0.43
N MET A 1136 -18.46 3.37 -1.56
CA MET A 1136 -18.48 4.79 -1.90
C MET A 1136 -19.58 5.55 -1.14
N THR A 1137 -19.21 6.67 -0.51
CA THR A 1137 -20.17 7.59 0.14
C THR A 1137 -20.76 8.55 -0.89
N ILE A 1138 -21.98 9.06 -0.65
CA ILE A 1138 -22.65 9.98 -1.58
C ILE A 1138 -21.89 11.30 -1.74
N GLU A 1139 -21.28 11.79 -0.66
CA GLU A 1139 -20.37 12.93 -0.72
C GLU A 1139 -19.21 12.71 -1.70
N LYS A 1140 -18.54 11.54 -1.65
CA LYS A 1140 -17.46 11.21 -2.60
C LYS A 1140 -17.96 11.19 -4.04
N VAL A 1141 -19.20 10.73 -4.27
CA VAL A 1141 -19.82 10.78 -5.60
C VAL A 1141 -20.02 12.23 -6.05
N ILE A 1142 -20.53 13.12 -5.19
CA ILE A 1142 -20.73 14.54 -5.50
C ILE A 1142 -19.40 15.24 -5.80
N LEU A 1143 -18.37 15.00 -4.98
CA LEU A 1143 -17.04 15.54 -5.19
C LEU A 1143 -16.42 15.05 -6.49
N GLN A 1144 -16.59 13.77 -6.84
CA GLN A 1144 -16.10 13.23 -8.11
C GLN A 1144 -16.80 13.86 -9.32
N VAL A 1145 -18.12 14.07 -9.24
CA VAL A 1145 -18.88 14.79 -10.29
C VAL A 1145 -18.37 16.22 -10.42
N ARG A 1146 -18.13 16.91 -9.29
CA ARG A 1146 -17.59 18.27 -9.29
C ARG A 1146 -16.18 18.33 -9.88
N LEU A 1147 -15.31 17.37 -9.56
CA LEU A 1147 -13.95 17.28 -10.12
C LEU A 1147 -14.00 17.13 -11.65
N GLY A 1148 -14.90 16.30 -12.16
CA GLY A 1148 -15.13 16.19 -13.60
C GLY A 1148 -15.50 17.54 -14.24
N LEU A 1149 -16.37 18.32 -13.61
CA LEU A 1149 -16.80 19.63 -14.12
C LEU A 1149 -15.71 20.71 -14.10
N VAL A 1150 -14.67 20.55 -13.27
CA VAL A 1150 -13.56 21.52 -13.11
C VAL A 1150 -12.36 21.20 -14.02
N GLU A 1151 -12.40 20.09 -14.75
CA GLU A 1151 -11.31 19.68 -15.64
C GLU A 1151 -10.95 20.76 -16.68
N ARG A 1152 -9.65 21.05 -16.80
CA ARG A 1152 -9.14 22.11 -17.69
C ARG A 1152 -8.84 21.60 -19.11
N ASP A 1153 -8.57 20.31 -19.26
CA ASP A 1153 -8.42 19.67 -20.56
C ASP A 1153 -9.81 19.32 -21.10
N ARG A 1154 -10.23 20.00 -22.17
CA ARG A 1154 -11.64 20.13 -22.60
C ARG A 1154 -12.58 20.60 -21.46
N PRO A 1155 -12.61 21.92 -21.18
CA PRO A 1155 -13.38 22.44 -20.05
C PRO A 1155 -14.89 22.27 -20.23
N ALA A 1156 -15.59 22.08 -19.11
CA ALA A 1156 -17.04 22.15 -19.08
C ALA A 1156 -17.51 23.57 -19.48
N ARG A 1157 -18.45 23.65 -20.43
CA ARG A 1157 -18.99 24.90 -20.97
C ARG A 1157 -20.50 24.85 -20.99
N LEU A 1158 -21.16 25.99 -20.76
CA LEU A 1158 -22.62 26.06 -20.83
C LEU A 1158 -23.07 26.35 -22.26
N ASP A 1159 -24.14 25.70 -22.73
CA ASP A 1159 -24.64 25.86 -24.11
C ASP A 1159 -25.05 27.33 -24.41
N PRO A 1160 -24.48 28.01 -25.42
CA PRO A 1160 -24.74 29.43 -25.71
C PRO A 1160 -26.19 29.76 -26.14
N ALA A 1161 -27.04 28.76 -26.44
CA ALA A 1161 -28.47 29.01 -26.67
C ALA A 1161 -29.12 29.57 -25.39
N LYS A 1162 -29.82 30.71 -25.50
CA LYS A 1162 -30.40 31.50 -24.37
C LYS A 1162 -31.07 30.64 -23.30
N GLY A 1163 -30.36 30.33 -22.22
CA GLY A 1163 -30.93 29.80 -20.99
C GLY A 1163 -31.15 30.96 -20.02
N THR A 1164 -32.38 31.45 -19.90
CA THR A 1164 -32.87 32.14 -18.69
C THR A 1164 -34.38 32.42 -18.68
N ASN A 1165 -35.17 32.21 -19.75
CA ASN A 1165 -36.65 32.17 -19.68
C ASN A 1165 -37.24 31.35 -20.85
N ASP A 1166 -38.13 30.42 -20.53
CA ASP A 1166 -38.91 29.46 -21.35
C ASP A 1166 -38.19 28.17 -21.84
N THR A 1167 -37.99 27.28 -20.83
CA THR A 1167 -37.77 25.81 -20.81
C THR A 1167 -36.70 25.18 -21.70
N ILE A 1168 -35.56 24.79 -21.12
CA ILE A 1168 -34.75 23.66 -21.63
C ILE A 1168 -33.98 22.93 -20.51
N ASP A 1169 -34.61 22.54 -19.41
CA ASP A 1169 -33.98 21.60 -18.46
C ASP A 1169 -33.60 20.28 -19.16
N TYR A 1170 -32.67 19.53 -18.59
CA TYR A 1170 -32.47 18.16 -19.01
C TYR A 1170 -33.63 17.29 -18.52
N GLY A 1171 -34.27 16.58 -19.46
CA GLY A 1171 -35.27 15.56 -19.19
C GLY A 1171 -34.62 14.26 -18.72
N ILE A 1172 -35.29 13.48 -17.88
CA ILE A 1172 -34.75 12.20 -17.41
C ILE A 1172 -34.69 11.15 -18.53
N GLY A 1173 -35.65 11.15 -19.47
CA GLY A 1173 -35.67 10.20 -20.58
C GLY A 1173 -34.47 10.36 -21.50
N GLU A 1174 -34.14 11.61 -21.86
CA GLU A 1174 -32.93 11.89 -22.65
C GLU A 1174 -31.64 11.57 -21.87
N ALA A 1175 -31.63 11.75 -20.55
CA ALA A 1175 -30.50 11.39 -19.69
C ALA A 1175 -30.28 9.87 -19.64
N ILE A 1176 -31.33 9.08 -19.42
CA ILE A 1176 -31.27 7.61 -19.39
C ILE A 1176 -30.82 7.08 -20.75
N ASP A 1177 -31.41 7.57 -21.84
CA ASP A 1177 -31.01 7.16 -23.19
C ASP A 1177 -29.55 7.53 -23.49
N ALA A 1178 -29.10 8.71 -23.06
CA ALA A 1178 -27.72 9.14 -23.21
C ALA A 1178 -26.76 8.29 -22.38
N TYR A 1179 -27.13 7.95 -21.15
CA TYR A 1179 -26.38 7.06 -20.28
C TYR A 1179 -26.26 5.65 -20.86
N GLN A 1180 -27.35 5.05 -21.35
CA GLN A 1180 -27.32 3.72 -21.96
C GLN A 1180 -26.47 3.69 -23.22
N ARG A 1181 -26.54 4.73 -24.06
CA ARG A 1181 -25.67 4.86 -25.23
C ARG A 1181 -24.20 4.98 -24.84
N ALA A 1182 -23.89 5.79 -23.83
CA ALA A 1182 -22.53 5.94 -23.32
C ALA A 1182 -22.01 4.61 -22.76
N ALA A 1183 -22.75 3.97 -21.85
CA ALA A 1183 -22.38 2.68 -21.27
C ALA A 1183 -22.13 1.60 -22.33
N ARG A 1184 -23.01 1.48 -23.34
CA ARG A 1184 -22.81 0.53 -24.46
C ARG A 1184 -21.59 0.87 -25.32
N LEU A 1185 -21.33 2.15 -25.54
CA LEU A 1185 -20.18 2.60 -26.32
C LEU A 1185 -18.85 2.29 -25.59
N HIS A 1186 -18.85 2.39 -24.25
CA HIS A 1186 -17.70 2.08 -23.40
C HIS A 1186 -17.61 0.62 -22.95
N GLY A 1187 -18.58 -0.24 -23.30
CA GLY A 1187 -18.62 -1.63 -22.84
C GLY A 1187 -18.95 -1.79 -21.36
N TRP A 1188 -19.47 -0.75 -20.71
CA TRP A 1188 -19.84 -0.77 -19.29
C TRP A 1188 -21.16 -1.50 -19.05
N GLN A 1189 -21.23 -2.20 -17.93
CA GLN A 1189 -22.44 -2.88 -17.49
C GLN A 1189 -23.47 -1.86 -16.96
N ILE A 1190 -24.66 -1.87 -17.57
CA ILE A 1190 -25.78 -1.01 -17.18
C ILE A 1190 -26.45 -1.60 -15.92
N PRO A 1191 -26.65 -0.81 -14.85
CA PRO A 1191 -27.35 -1.26 -13.66
C PRO A 1191 -28.78 -1.76 -13.97
N GLU A 1192 -29.16 -2.90 -13.43
CA GLU A 1192 -30.51 -3.47 -13.59
C GLU A 1192 -31.60 -2.52 -13.06
N ASP A 1193 -31.28 -1.79 -11.99
CA ASP A 1193 -32.14 -0.75 -11.39
C ASP A 1193 -32.42 0.44 -12.34
N LEU A 1194 -31.60 0.65 -13.38
CA LEU A 1194 -31.87 1.71 -14.34
C LEU A 1194 -33.16 1.46 -15.13
N ALA A 1195 -33.51 0.19 -15.37
CA ALA A 1195 -34.74 -0.19 -16.06
C ALA A 1195 -36.00 0.12 -15.24
N THR A 1196 -35.92 -0.03 -13.90
CA THR A 1196 -37.04 0.31 -12.99
C THR A 1196 -37.17 1.82 -12.80
N ILE A 1197 -36.05 2.54 -12.77
CA ILE A 1197 -36.01 4.02 -12.74
C ILE A 1197 -36.58 4.62 -14.04
N GLY A 1198 -36.28 4.03 -15.21
CA GLY A 1198 -36.82 4.45 -16.51
C GLY A 1198 -38.27 4.00 -16.76
N GLY A 1199 -38.67 2.83 -16.26
CA GLY A 1199 -40.01 2.27 -16.45
C GLY A 1199 -41.14 3.08 -15.81
N SER A 1200 -40.89 3.73 -14.66
CA SER A 1200 -41.84 4.66 -14.02
C SER A 1200 -42.10 5.93 -14.84
N TRP A 1201 -41.26 6.22 -15.85
CA TRP A 1201 -41.42 7.38 -16.73
C TRP A 1201 -42.31 7.08 -17.95
N ILE A 1202 -42.20 5.87 -18.49
CA ILE A 1202 -42.98 5.44 -19.67
C ILE A 1202 -44.47 5.34 -19.30
N THR A 1203 -44.80 4.89 -18.08
CA THR A 1203 -46.19 4.83 -17.58
C THR A 1203 -46.78 6.22 -17.30
N ALA A 1204 -45.99 7.16 -16.77
CA ALA A 1204 -46.43 8.54 -16.51
C ALA A 1204 -46.64 9.36 -17.81
N ALA A 1205 -45.84 9.10 -18.86
CA ALA A 1205 -45.99 9.75 -20.16
C ALA A 1205 -47.25 9.28 -20.93
N THR A 1206 -47.71 8.05 -20.70
CA THR A 1206 -48.95 7.52 -21.32
C THR A 1206 -50.24 7.98 -20.64
N GLU A 1207 -50.19 8.45 -19.38
CA GLU A 1207 -51.36 8.96 -18.66
C GLU A 1207 -51.57 10.48 -18.83
N GLY A 1208 -50.59 11.21 -19.39
CA GLY A 1208 -50.65 12.65 -19.62
C GLY A 1208 -51.23 13.09 -20.97
N ASP A 1209 -51.53 12.15 -21.87
CA ASP A 1209 -52.11 12.39 -23.20
C ASP A 1209 -53.52 11.73 -23.36
N ALA A 1210 -54.22 11.51 -22.23
CA ALA A 1210 -55.59 10.99 -22.19
C ALA A 1210 -56.59 12.00 -21.59
#